data_AF-A0A8D0HRY7-F1
#
_entry.id   AF-A0A8D0HRY7-F1
#
_cell.length_a   1.000
_cell.length_b   1.000
_cell.length_c   1.000
_cell.angle_alpha   90.00
_cell.angle_beta   90.00
_cell.angle_gamma   90.00
#
_symmetry.space_group_name_H-M   'P 1'
#
loop_
_entity.id
_entity.type
_entity.pdbx_description
1 polymer ?
#
loop_
_entity_poly.entity_id
_entity_poly.type
_entity_poly.pdbx_seq_one_letter_code
_entity_poly.pdbx_strand_id
1 'polypeptide(L)'
;MRLNYFPSQFTFLLHIYFLLRGVLAQSTELSNRVVAFQDCPVDLFFVLDTSESVALRVKPFEALVQQVKDFTNQFIDKLTDRYYRCDRSLVWNAGALHYSDEVVLIQGLTRMPNGRDELKRRVSDVKYIGKGTYTDCAIKRGIEELLIRGSHQKENKYLIVVTDGHPLEGYKEPCGGLEDAANEAKHLGIKVFSVAISPNHLESRLRVIATDHTYRQNFTATSLSSSQLNIDNTIDTITDIIVSIFYYRQSVLRAKHRRYMLTVPHQFPSIHARDMSISKVSPACFPLPHGLWQRECEAAAMVATPHTHIPKGLFTSAAECTCGPIDVLFVLDSSESIGLQNFEIAKDFIVKVIDRLSKDERVKFEPGDSRVGVVQYSHDNTQELVAMGDADINNIGALKEAVKSLNWIAGGTYTGEALQFTKENLLQRFASDKRVAIVITDGRSDTYRDRTPLDSLCEINTQVVSLGVGDIFRTAPNPEQLGTIACGDSPTSQGLSIQRDNYAELLDDTFLHNVTSYICREKKCPDYTCPINFTGPADITLLVDSSTSVGRRNFDTTKKFVKRLAERFLSASKPAEDSVRLSIIQYSGQDQRKEEVVFKKNYTMIASAVDNMEFINGATDVLAALRHVTTLYQQNTRARAKKRVLIFSDGNSQGITGTTIERVVQDARRAGIEIYVLVVGTQVNEPNIRVLVTGKTTEYDVAYGEGHLFRVADYPSLLRGVFYQTVSRKIAVD
;
A
#
# COMPACT_ATOMS: atom_id res chain seq x y z
N MET A 1 9.24 34.36 -78.84
CA MET A 1 9.63 34.66 -77.44
C MET A 1 8.39 35.11 -76.69
N ARG A 2 8.16 34.50 -75.51
CA ARG A 2 7.30 34.92 -74.37
C ARG A 2 5.77 34.93 -74.49
N LEU A 3 5.22 33.81 -74.03
CA LEU A 3 4.12 33.62 -73.06
C LEU A 3 3.60 34.86 -72.30
N ASN A 4 2.26 34.96 -72.19
CA ASN A 4 1.50 34.78 -70.94
C ASN A 4 0.01 35.10 -71.15
N TYR A 5 -0.89 34.25 -70.64
CA TYR A 5 -1.91 34.56 -69.61
C TYR A 5 -3.03 33.50 -69.64
N PHE A 6 -3.11 32.67 -68.60
CA PHE A 6 -4.34 32.36 -67.83
C PHE A 6 -3.99 31.31 -66.75
N PRO A 7 -3.92 31.71 -65.46
CA PRO A 7 -4.34 30.79 -64.41
C PRO A 7 -4.99 31.55 -63.22
N SER A 8 -6.31 31.48 -63.08
CA SER A 8 -6.97 31.93 -61.83
C SER A 8 -8.04 30.96 -61.29
N GLN A 9 -8.55 30.04 -62.12
CA GLN A 9 -9.58 29.09 -61.70
C GLN A 9 -9.00 27.76 -61.16
N PHE A 10 -7.88 27.29 -61.70
CA PHE A 10 -7.27 26.02 -61.31
C PHE A 10 -6.54 26.08 -59.96
N THR A 11 -5.96 27.23 -59.63
CA THR A 11 -5.25 27.46 -58.36
C THR A 11 -6.21 27.54 -57.17
N PHE A 12 -7.45 28.02 -57.39
CA PHE A 12 -8.45 28.16 -56.34
C PHE A 12 -9.03 26.80 -55.91
N LEU A 13 -9.32 25.92 -56.86
CA LEU A 13 -9.78 24.55 -56.59
C LEU A 13 -8.69 23.69 -55.91
N LEU A 14 -7.42 23.86 -56.29
CA LEU A 14 -6.31 23.17 -55.62
C LEU A 14 -6.16 23.64 -54.16
N HIS A 15 -6.28 24.95 -53.89
CA HIS A 15 -6.18 25.48 -52.54
C HIS A 15 -7.31 24.98 -51.63
N ILE A 16 -8.54 24.88 -52.14
CA ILE A 16 -9.67 24.32 -51.39
C ILE A 16 -9.43 22.84 -51.08
N TYR A 17 -8.89 22.05 -52.04
CA TYR A 17 -8.56 20.64 -51.82
C TYR A 17 -7.43 20.45 -50.78
N PHE A 18 -6.40 21.30 -50.80
CA PHE A 18 -5.32 21.28 -49.80
C PHE A 18 -5.78 21.77 -48.41
N LEU A 19 -6.69 22.75 -48.35
CA LEU A 19 -7.31 23.19 -47.09
C LEU A 19 -8.22 22.11 -46.50
N LEU A 20 -9.02 21.40 -47.32
CA LEU A 20 -9.83 20.27 -46.88
C LEU A 20 -8.98 19.09 -46.41
N ARG A 21 -7.88 18.76 -47.10
CA ARG A 21 -6.91 17.75 -46.62
C ARG A 21 -6.18 18.19 -45.35
N GLY A 22 -5.83 19.46 -45.22
CA GLY A 22 -5.21 20.03 -44.02
C GLY A 22 -6.14 19.99 -42.81
N VAL A 23 -7.41 20.35 -42.99
CA VAL A 23 -8.42 20.28 -41.92
C VAL A 23 -8.73 18.83 -41.53
N LEU A 24 -8.81 17.90 -42.48
CA LEU A 24 -8.95 16.47 -42.19
C LEU A 24 -7.72 15.90 -41.46
N ALA A 25 -6.50 16.22 -41.90
CA ALA A 25 -5.26 15.77 -41.26
C ALA A 25 -5.08 16.34 -39.84
N GLN A 26 -5.43 17.61 -39.63
CA GLN A 26 -5.37 18.28 -38.33
C GLN A 26 -6.47 17.77 -37.39
N SER A 27 -7.64 17.38 -37.91
CA SER A 27 -8.68 16.70 -37.13
C SER A 27 -8.25 15.29 -36.69
N THR A 28 -7.50 14.56 -37.52
CA THR A 28 -6.95 13.24 -37.17
C THR A 28 -5.80 13.34 -36.16
N GLU A 29 -4.93 14.36 -36.23
CA GLU A 29 -3.87 14.57 -35.24
C GLU A 29 -4.39 15.05 -33.88
N LEU A 30 -5.37 15.96 -33.86
CA LEU A 30 -6.04 16.35 -32.61
C LEU A 30 -6.84 15.19 -32.02
N SER A 31 -7.52 14.38 -32.85
CA SER A 31 -8.20 13.17 -32.38
C SER A 31 -7.22 12.16 -31.81
N ASN A 32 -6.08 11.90 -32.48
CA ASN A 32 -5.04 10.99 -31.97
C ASN A 32 -4.36 11.49 -30.68
N ARG A 33 -4.15 12.81 -30.52
CA ARG A 33 -3.64 13.40 -29.27
C ARG A 33 -4.66 13.34 -28.12
N VAL A 34 -5.95 13.53 -28.41
CA VAL A 34 -7.04 13.39 -27.42
C VAL A 34 -7.20 11.92 -27.01
N VAL A 35 -7.08 10.98 -27.95
CA VAL A 35 -7.07 9.53 -27.69
C VAL A 35 -5.86 9.09 -26.85
N ALA A 36 -4.67 9.65 -27.09
CA ALA A 36 -3.48 9.36 -26.28
C ALA A 36 -3.58 9.81 -24.81
N PHE A 37 -4.42 10.80 -24.50
CA PHE A 37 -4.72 11.23 -23.11
C PHE A 37 -5.79 10.36 -22.43
N GLN A 38 -6.56 9.60 -23.20
CA GLN A 38 -7.51 8.59 -22.71
C GLN A 38 -6.83 7.27 -22.40
N ASP A 39 -5.78 6.93 -23.14
CA ASP A 39 -5.06 5.67 -22.99
C ASP A 39 -4.16 5.66 -21.76
N CYS A 40 -4.14 4.54 -21.05
CA CYS A 40 -3.26 4.30 -19.91
C CYS A 40 -2.39 3.09 -20.23
N PRO A 41 -1.16 3.32 -20.74
CA PRO A 41 -0.29 2.25 -21.18
C PRO A 41 0.24 1.46 -19.98
N VAL A 42 0.22 0.14 -20.13
CA VAL A 42 0.93 -0.81 -19.31
C VAL A 42 2.12 -1.32 -20.10
N ASP A 43 3.32 -1.10 -19.58
CA ASP A 43 4.55 -1.62 -20.18
C ASP A 43 4.91 -2.95 -19.53
N LEU A 44 4.75 -4.04 -20.27
CA LEU A 44 5.04 -5.41 -19.85
C LEU A 44 6.28 -5.91 -20.58
N PHE A 45 7.26 -6.43 -19.84
CA PHE A 45 8.50 -6.90 -20.45
C PHE A 45 8.86 -8.30 -19.95
N PHE A 46 9.04 -9.24 -20.87
CA PHE A 46 9.34 -10.64 -20.56
C PHE A 46 10.86 -10.87 -20.50
N VAL A 47 11.29 -11.58 -19.47
CA VAL A 47 12.68 -11.99 -19.24
C VAL A 47 12.70 -13.51 -19.19
N LEU A 48 13.17 -14.13 -20.28
CA LEU A 48 13.05 -15.57 -20.52
C LEU A 48 14.37 -16.31 -20.30
N ASP A 49 14.39 -17.22 -19.33
CA ASP A 49 15.54 -18.06 -19.07
C ASP A 49 15.66 -19.17 -20.11
N THR A 50 16.74 -19.12 -20.89
CA THR A 50 17.11 -20.13 -21.90
C THR A 50 18.47 -20.74 -21.58
N SER A 51 18.86 -20.76 -20.29
CA SER A 51 20.12 -21.32 -19.81
C SER A 51 20.20 -22.84 -19.91
N GLU A 52 21.40 -23.37 -19.70
CA GLU A 52 21.68 -24.81 -19.71
C GLU A 52 20.86 -25.57 -18.65
N SER A 53 20.66 -24.98 -17.46
CA SER A 53 19.87 -25.58 -16.36
C SER A 53 18.40 -25.77 -16.73
N VAL A 54 17.91 -25.03 -17.72
CA VAL A 54 16.57 -25.16 -18.29
C VAL A 54 16.57 -26.11 -19.49
N ALA A 55 17.44 -25.86 -20.48
CA ALA A 55 17.37 -26.54 -21.78
C ALA A 55 17.77 -28.03 -21.71
N LEU A 56 18.72 -28.40 -20.85
CA LEU A 56 19.22 -29.78 -20.75
C LEU A 56 18.49 -30.63 -19.70
N ARG A 57 17.51 -30.04 -19.01
CA ARG A 57 16.88 -30.65 -17.83
C ARG A 57 16.00 -31.86 -18.13
N VAL A 58 15.28 -31.84 -19.25
CA VAL A 58 14.31 -32.87 -19.63
C VAL A 58 14.56 -33.29 -21.08
N LYS A 59 14.39 -34.59 -21.37
CA LYS A 59 14.43 -35.12 -22.74
C LYS A 59 13.01 -35.10 -23.36
N PRO A 60 12.85 -34.73 -24.65
CA PRO A 60 13.90 -34.26 -25.56
C PRO A 60 14.46 -32.90 -25.09
N PHE A 61 15.76 -32.68 -25.29
CA PHE A 61 16.41 -31.43 -24.92
C PHE A 61 15.69 -30.25 -25.57
N GLU A 62 15.67 -29.10 -24.90
CA GLU A 62 14.92 -27.89 -25.26
C GLU A 62 13.39 -27.96 -25.08
N ALA A 63 12.82 -29.09 -24.63
CA ALA A 63 11.38 -29.20 -24.41
C ALA A 63 10.82 -28.15 -23.43
N LEU A 64 11.56 -27.82 -22.36
CA LEU A 64 11.16 -26.76 -21.42
C LEU A 64 11.29 -25.36 -22.03
N VAL A 65 12.33 -25.12 -22.83
CA VAL A 65 12.49 -23.86 -23.56
C VAL A 65 11.31 -23.66 -24.51
N GLN A 66 10.85 -24.71 -25.19
CA GLN A 66 9.64 -24.65 -26.01
C GLN A 66 8.40 -24.29 -25.19
N GLN A 67 8.21 -24.91 -24.02
CA GLN A 67 7.07 -24.56 -23.15
C GLN A 67 7.15 -23.11 -22.63
N VAL A 68 8.33 -22.57 -22.35
CA VAL A 68 8.50 -21.15 -21.98
C VAL A 68 8.10 -20.22 -23.14
N LYS A 69 8.47 -20.57 -24.39
CA LYS A 69 8.02 -19.83 -25.57
C LYS A 69 6.50 -19.90 -25.73
N ASP A 70 5.91 -21.08 -25.56
CA ASP A 70 4.47 -21.29 -25.69
C ASP A 70 3.70 -20.52 -24.61
N PHE A 71 4.16 -20.56 -23.36
CA PHE A 71 3.63 -19.75 -22.25
C PHE A 71 3.65 -18.27 -22.59
N THR A 72 4.78 -17.76 -23.09
CA THR A 72 4.94 -16.34 -23.43
C THR A 72 3.99 -15.94 -24.56
N ASN A 73 3.88 -16.77 -25.61
CA ASN A 73 2.96 -16.53 -26.72
C ASN A 73 1.48 -16.55 -26.28
N GLN A 74 1.11 -17.48 -25.40
CA GLN A 74 -0.23 -17.52 -24.79
C GLN A 74 -0.49 -16.28 -23.93
N PHE A 75 0.51 -15.81 -23.19
CA PHE A 75 0.40 -14.58 -22.42
C PHE A 75 0.14 -13.38 -23.35
N ILE A 76 0.94 -13.24 -24.40
CA ILE A 76 0.83 -12.17 -25.38
C ILE A 76 -0.57 -12.15 -26.05
N ASP A 77 -1.18 -13.32 -26.27
CA ASP A 77 -2.55 -13.42 -26.81
C ASP A 77 -3.62 -12.85 -25.86
N LYS A 78 -3.42 -12.95 -24.53
CA LYS A 78 -4.35 -12.42 -23.53
C LYS A 78 -4.22 -10.91 -23.29
N LEU A 79 -3.17 -10.27 -23.82
CA LEU A 79 -2.97 -8.81 -23.73
C LEU A 79 -3.96 -8.07 -24.62
N THR A 80 -5.15 -7.83 -24.09
CA THR A 80 -6.25 -7.15 -24.77
C THR A 80 -6.56 -5.82 -24.10
N ASP A 81 -6.75 -4.79 -24.92
CA ASP A 81 -7.11 -3.46 -24.43
C ASP A 81 -8.48 -3.53 -23.74
N ARG A 82 -8.59 -2.88 -22.58
CA ARG A 82 -9.82 -2.87 -21.79
C ARG A 82 -10.37 -1.46 -21.67
N TYR A 83 -11.62 -1.27 -22.08
CA TYR A 83 -12.31 0.01 -21.93
C TYR A 83 -12.96 0.15 -20.56
N TYR A 84 -12.75 1.29 -19.90
CA TYR A 84 -13.39 1.62 -18.63
C TYR A 84 -14.34 2.81 -18.79
N ARG A 85 -15.58 2.69 -18.29
CA ARG A 85 -16.61 3.75 -18.36
C ARG A 85 -16.04 5.07 -17.86
N CYS A 86 -16.06 6.13 -18.69
CA CYS A 86 -15.41 7.45 -18.55
C CYS A 86 -14.14 7.62 -19.41
N ASP A 87 -14.20 7.18 -20.68
CA ASP A 87 -13.28 7.64 -21.71
C ASP A 87 -11.80 7.31 -21.41
N ARG A 88 -11.49 6.18 -20.77
CA ARG A 88 -10.10 5.72 -20.65
C ARG A 88 -9.93 4.24 -20.98
N SER A 89 -8.93 3.94 -21.80
CA SER A 89 -8.61 2.59 -22.23
C SER A 89 -7.31 2.15 -21.60
N LEU A 90 -7.30 1.00 -20.93
CA LEU A 90 -6.05 0.33 -20.60
C LEU A 90 -5.50 -0.25 -21.90
N VAL A 91 -4.29 0.16 -22.26
CA VAL A 91 -3.61 -0.30 -23.48
C VAL A 91 -2.29 -0.96 -23.11
N TRP A 92 -1.85 -1.93 -23.91
CA TRP A 92 -0.66 -2.71 -23.59
C TRP A 92 0.51 -2.38 -24.51
N ASN A 93 1.70 -2.26 -23.95
CA ASN A 93 2.97 -2.38 -24.65
C ASN A 93 3.67 -3.64 -24.17
N ALA A 94 4.21 -4.44 -25.10
CA ALA A 94 4.92 -5.67 -24.76
C ALA A 94 6.26 -5.76 -25.49
N GLY A 95 7.26 -6.33 -24.82
CA GLY A 95 8.60 -6.61 -25.33
C GLY A 95 9.20 -7.80 -24.60
N ALA A 96 10.31 -8.34 -25.11
CA ALA A 96 10.93 -9.52 -24.52
C ALA A 96 12.44 -9.57 -24.75
N LEU A 97 13.14 -10.22 -23.83
CA LEU A 97 14.52 -10.67 -23.98
C LEU A 97 14.63 -12.13 -23.51
N HIS A 98 15.67 -12.82 -23.95
CA HIS A 98 16.05 -14.11 -23.37
C HIS A 98 17.52 -14.11 -22.96
N TYR A 99 17.90 -15.02 -22.08
CA TYR A 99 19.25 -15.04 -21.54
C TYR A 99 19.78 -16.45 -21.21
N SER A 100 21.11 -16.50 -21.09
CA SER A 100 21.94 -17.58 -20.53
C SER A 100 23.09 -16.91 -19.75
N ASP A 101 24.34 -17.12 -20.11
CA ASP A 101 25.51 -16.27 -19.85
C ASP A 101 25.54 -14.96 -20.67
N GLU A 102 24.69 -14.84 -21.68
CA GLU A 102 24.48 -13.61 -22.44
C GLU A 102 23.01 -13.18 -22.39
N VAL A 103 22.75 -11.88 -22.54
CA VAL A 103 21.39 -11.31 -22.57
C VAL A 103 21.08 -10.81 -23.98
N VAL A 104 20.11 -11.42 -24.65
CA VAL A 104 19.74 -11.11 -26.04
C VAL A 104 18.32 -10.54 -26.10
N LEU A 105 18.20 -9.33 -26.65
CA LEU A 105 16.91 -8.67 -26.87
C LEU A 105 16.17 -9.36 -28.02
N ILE A 106 14.97 -9.89 -27.74
CA ILE A 106 14.09 -10.47 -28.76
C ILE A 106 13.43 -9.34 -29.54
N GLN A 107 12.79 -8.43 -28.80
CA GLN A 107 12.14 -7.23 -29.33
C GLN A 107 11.94 -6.22 -28.20
N GLY A 108 12.19 -4.94 -28.48
CA GLY A 108 11.85 -3.85 -27.56
C GLY A 108 10.33 -3.68 -27.40
N LEU A 109 9.91 -2.78 -26.51
CA LEU A 109 8.48 -2.52 -26.28
C LEU A 109 7.77 -2.06 -27.57
N THR A 110 6.67 -2.73 -27.88
CA THR A 110 5.77 -2.38 -28.98
C THR A 110 4.32 -2.39 -28.53
N ARG A 111 3.50 -1.54 -29.14
CA ARG A 111 2.08 -1.40 -28.79
C ARG A 111 1.27 -2.61 -29.28
N MET A 112 0.49 -3.21 -28.38
CA MET A 112 -0.47 -4.26 -28.69
C MET A 112 -1.81 -3.62 -29.11
N PRO A 113 -2.62 -4.28 -29.97
CA PRO A 113 -2.36 -5.57 -30.62
C PRO A 113 -1.43 -5.49 -31.84
N ASN A 114 -1.04 -4.30 -32.31
CA ASN A 114 -0.33 -4.13 -33.58
C ASN A 114 1.03 -4.86 -33.65
N GLY A 115 1.79 -4.90 -32.55
CA GLY A 115 3.06 -5.62 -32.47
C GLY A 115 2.95 -7.10 -32.11
N ARG A 116 1.73 -7.63 -31.92
CA ARG A 116 1.50 -8.95 -31.32
C ARG A 116 2.12 -10.09 -32.14
N ASP A 117 1.78 -10.15 -33.42
CA ASP A 117 2.20 -11.27 -34.27
C ASP A 117 3.72 -11.28 -34.52
N GLU A 118 4.33 -10.09 -34.63
CA GLU A 118 5.78 -9.99 -34.77
C GLU A 118 6.50 -10.45 -33.49
N LEU A 119 6.06 -9.98 -32.32
CA LEU A 119 6.64 -10.36 -31.04
C LEU A 119 6.53 -11.88 -30.83
N LYS A 120 5.34 -12.46 -31.10
CA LYS A 120 5.12 -13.91 -30.99
C LYS A 120 6.04 -14.70 -31.91
N ARG A 121 6.17 -14.27 -33.16
CA ARG A 121 7.06 -14.93 -34.13
C ARG A 121 8.51 -14.89 -33.65
N ARG A 122 8.99 -13.72 -33.18
CA ARG A 122 10.37 -13.60 -32.67
C ARG A 122 10.61 -14.42 -31.41
N VAL A 123 9.63 -14.52 -30.51
CA VAL A 123 9.69 -15.41 -29.34
C VAL A 123 9.81 -16.88 -29.78
N SER A 124 9.01 -17.31 -30.76
CA SER A 124 9.09 -18.67 -31.30
C SER A 124 10.45 -18.97 -31.95
N ASP A 125 11.03 -17.98 -32.64
CA ASP A 125 12.31 -18.06 -33.34
C ASP A 125 13.54 -18.06 -32.41
N VAL A 126 13.36 -17.82 -31.10
CA VAL A 126 14.46 -17.82 -30.12
C VAL A 126 15.22 -19.12 -30.16
N LYS A 127 16.55 -19.04 -30.27
CA LYS A 127 17.42 -20.22 -30.21
C LYS A 127 18.08 -20.29 -28.84
N TYR A 128 18.24 -21.52 -28.36
CA TYR A 128 19.06 -21.80 -27.19
C TYR A 128 20.50 -21.31 -27.42
N ILE A 129 21.01 -20.49 -26.50
CA ILE A 129 22.38 -19.93 -26.54
C ILE A 129 23.35 -20.87 -25.82
N GLY A 130 22.94 -21.35 -24.65
CA GLY A 130 23.67 -22.27 -23.79
C GLY A 130 24.76 -21.64 -22.93
N LYS A 131 25.12 -22.36 -21.85
CA LYS A 131 26.07 -22.01 -20.76
C LYS A 131 25.60 -20.90 -19.82
N GLY A 132 25.82 -21.09 -18.52
CA GLY A 132 25.58 -20.08 -17.46
C GLY A 132 24.13 -19.60 -17.30
N THR A 133 23.87 -18.87 -16.21
CA THR A 133 22.53 -18.36 -15.85
C THR A 133 22.66 -16.96 -15.22
N TYR A 134 22.71 -15.91 -16.05
CA TYR A 134 22.92 -14.51 -15.63
C TYR A 134 21.60 -13.77 -15.39
N THR A 135 20.81 -14.28 -14.45
CA THR A 135 19.47 -13.76 -14.14
C THR A 135 19.50 -12.30 -13.67
N ASP A 136 20.49 -11.92 -12.87
CA ASP A 136 20.67 -10.54 -12.39
C ASP A 136 20.91 -9.55 -13.54
N CYS A 137 21.80 -9.89 -14.48
CA CYS A 137 22.04 -9.09 -15.68
C CYS A 137 20.79 -8.96 -16.55
N ALA A 138 20.06 -10.06 -16.71
CA ALA A 138 18.84 -10.08 -17.51
C ALA A 138 17.75 -9.17 -16.93
N ILE A 139 17.59 -9.17 -15.60
CA ILE A 139 16.65 -8.27 -14.90
C ILE A 139 17.07 -6.82 -15.11
N LYS A 140 18.35 -6.47 -14.91
CA LYS A 140 18.86 -5.10 -15.13
C LYS A 140 18.64 -4.61 -16.56
N ARG A 141 18.90 -5.47 -17.55
CA ARG A 141 18.62 -5.13 -18.96
C ARG A 141 17.13 -4.93 -19.23
N GLY A 142 16.26 -5.73 -18.60
CA GLY A 142 14.81 -5.56 -18.68
C GLY A 142 14.32 -4.24 -18.07
N ILE A 143 14.91 -3.82 -16.94
CA ILE A 143 14.66 -2.52 -16.30
C ILE A 143 15.01 -1.39 -17.29
N GLU A 144 16.17 -1.45 -17.94
CA GLU A 144 16.59 -0.44 -18.92
C GLU A 144 15.59 -0.30 -20.07
N GLU A 145 15.13 -1.41 -20.64
CA GLU A 145 14.15 -1.38 -21.74
C GLU A 145 12.82 -0.74 -21.30
N LEU A 146 12.36 -1.03 -20.09
CA LEU A 146 11.15 -0.42 -19.50
C LEU A 146 11.30 1.08 -19.23
N LEU A 147 12.50 1.53 -18.85
CA LEU A 147 12.76 2.95 -18.55
C LEU A 147 13.00 3.79 -19.81
N ILE A 148 13.74 3.26 -20.79
CA ILE A 148 14.14 3.99 -22.00
C ILE A 148 13.01 3.99 -23.03
N ARG A 149 12.39 2.82 -23.27
CA ARG A 149 11.41 2.65 -24.34
C ARG A 149 9.97 2.59 -23.86
N GLY A 150 9.77 2.47 -22.54
CA GLY A 150 8.43 2.41 -21.97
C GLY A 150 7.75 3.77 -21.91
N SER A 151 6.45 3.74 -21.66
CA SER A 151 5.63 4.93 -21.45
C SER A 151 6.15 5.81 -20.29
N HIS A 152 5.79 7.10 -20.29
CA HIS A 152 6.17 8.03 -19.22
C HIS A 152 5.56 7.69 -17.85
N GLN A 153 4.64 6.72 -17.79
CA GLN A 153 3.93 6.34 -16.56
C GLN A 153 4.82 5.41 -15.71
N LYS A 154 5.64 6.02 -14.85
CA LYS A 154 6.67 5.33 -14.03
C LYS A 154 6.16 4.11 -13.26
N GLU A 155 4.89 4.10 -12.87
CA GLU A 155 4.33 3.08 -11.98
C GLU A 155 3.54 1.97 -12.69
N ASN A 156 3.44 1.98 -14.03
CA ASN A 156 2.75 0.94 -14.81
C ASN A 156 3.72 0.07 -15.61
N LYS A 157 4.83 -0.31 -14.97
CA LYS A 157 5.94 -1.06 -15.56
C LYS A 157 6.12 -2.39 -14.86
N TYR A 158 6.16 -3.46 -15.64
CA TYR A 158 6.11 -4.83 -15.14
C TYR A 158 7.13 -5.72 -15.85
N LEU A 159 7.90 -6.48 -15.06
CA LEU A 159 8.76 -7.54 -15.55
C LEU A 159 8.13 -8.90 -15.25
N ILE A 160 8.10 -9.79 -16.24
CA ILE A 160 7.74 -11.20 -16.07
C ILE A 160 9.02 -12.01 -16.23
N VAL A 161 9.60 -12.47 -15.11
CA VAL A 161 10.84 -13.25 -15.08
C VAL A 161 10.49 -14.72 -15.01
N VAL A 162 10.72 -15.44 -16.11
CA VAL A 162 10.49 -16.89 -16.22
C VAL A 162 11.83 -17.60 -16.07
N THR A 163 12.07 -18.24 -14.93
CA THR A 163 13.37 -18.87 -14.61
C THR A 163 13.21 -20.09 -13.70
N ASP A 164 14.23 -20.94 -13.65
CA ASP A 164 14.33 -22.01 -12.68
C ASP A 164 14.98 -21.59 -11.36
N GLY A 165 15.52 -20.36 -11.31
CA GLY A 165 16.19 -19.82 -10.14
C GLY A 165 17.51 -20.54 -9.81
N HIS A 166 18.14 -21.23 -10.76
CA HIS A 166 19.40 -21.93 -10.53
C HIS A 166 20.55 -20.95 -10.26
N PRO A 167 21.33 -21.10 -9.17
CA PRO A 167 22.52 -20.30 -8.94
C PRO A 167 23.68 -20.83 -9.77
N LEU A 168 24.61 -19.96 -10.16
CA LEU A 168 25.93 -20.40 -10.61
C LEU A 168 26.67 -20.97 -9.39
N GLU A 169 26.75 -22.30 -9.26
CA GLU A 169 27.52 -22.93 -8.17
C GLU A 169 29.00 -22.50 -8.24
N GLY A 170 29.51 -21.95 -7.13
CA GLY A 170 30.91 -21.53 -7.01
C GLY A 170 31.28 -20.19 -7.68
N TYR A 171 30.31 -19.41 -8.18
CA TYR A 171 30.58 -18.11 -8.82
C TYR A 171 29.73 -16.98 -8.25
N LYS A 172 30.31 -15.77 -8.19
CA LYS A 172 29.58 -14.53 -7.84
C LYS A 172 28.76 -14.08 -9.05
N GLU A 173 27.48 -13.78 -8.84
CA GLU A 173 26.60 -13.24 -9.88
C GLU A 173 27.21 -11.95 -10.49
N PRO A 174 27.36 -11.87 -11.82
CA PRO A 174 28.27 -10.93 -12.48
C PRO A 174 27.78 -9.48 -12.49
N CYS A 175 26.47 -9.24 -12.31
CA CYS A 175 25.87 -7.92 -12.38
C CYS A 175 25.45 -7.38 -11.00
N GLY A 176 26.10 -7.83 -9.92
CA GLY A 176 25.88 -7.31 -8.56
C GLY A 176 24.93 -8.17 -7.71
N GLY A 177 24.29 -9.16 -8.32
CA GLY A 177 23.48 -10.15 -7.63
C GLY A 177 21.97 -9.96 -7.79
N LEU A 178 21.25 -11.05 -7.56
CA LEU A 178 19.82 -11.15 -7.78
C LEU A 178 19.01 -10.22 -6.86
N GLU A 179 19.43 -10.12 -5.59
CA GLU A 179 18.79 -9.25 -4.60
C GLU A 179 19.00 -7.77 -4.96
N ASP A 180 20.18 -7.39 -5.46
CA ASP A 180 20.48 -6.03 -5.91
C ASP A 180 19.60 -5.64 -7.11
N ALA A 181 19.53 -6.51 -8.12
CA ALA A 181 18.70 -6.28 -9.31
C ALA A 181 17.19 -6.17 -8.97
N ALA A 182 16.70 -7.00 -8.04
CA ALA A 182 15.30 -6.94 -7.59
C ALA A 182 15.02 -5.67 -6.77
N ASN A 183 15.94 -5.26 -5.89
CA ASN A 183 15.82 -4.03 -5.11
C ASN A 183 15.89 -2.79 -6.00
N GLU A 184 16.72 -2.79 -7.04
CA GLU A 184 16.79 -1.73 -8.04
C GLU A 184 15.43 -1.57 -8.76
N ALA A 185 14.85 -2.67 -9.27
CA ALA A 185 13.53 -2.64 -9.88
C ALA A 185 12.47 -2.04 -8.93
N LYS A 186 12.51 -2.45 -7.65
CA LYS A 186 11.60 -1.96 -6.61
C LYS A 186 11.74 -0.45 -6.37
N HIS A 187 12.96 0.07 -6.26
CA HIS A 187 13.22 1.49 -6.09
C HIS A 187 12.77 2.33 -7.28
N LEU A 188 12.80 1.77 -8.49
CA LEU A 188 12.34 2.39 -9.72
C LEU A 188 10.82 2.26 -9.93
N GLY A 189 10.11 1.61 -9.02
CA GLY A 189 8.66 1.42 -9.09
C GLY A 189 8.21 0.35 -10.11
N ILE A 190 9.13 -0.48 -10.59
CA ILE A 190 8.89 -1.60 -11.50
C ILE A 190 8.47 -2.82 -10.67
N LYS A 191 7.45 -3.54 -11.12
CA LYS A 191 6.92 -4.72 -10.43
C LYS A 191 7.48 -5.95 -11.12
N VAL A 192 8.17 -6.81 -10.38
CA VAL A 192 8.78 -8.03 -10.94
C VAL A 192 7.95 -9.22 -10.49
N PHE A 193 7.32 -9.89 -11.45
CA PHE A 193 6.71 -11.19 -11.26
C PHE A 193 7.76 -12.28 -11.47
N SER A 194 7.88 -13.20 -10.52
CA SER A 194 8.69 -14.41 -10.69
C SER A 194 7.77 -15.58 -11.02
N VAL A 195 8.04 -16.22 -12.16
CA VAL A 195 7.31 -17.38 -12.68
C VAL A 195 8.29 -18.54 -12.74
N ALA A 196 7.99 -19.61 -12.01
CA ALA A 196 8.83 -20.79 -11.98
C ALA A 196 8.71 -21.55 -13.30
N ILE A 197 9.82 -22.05 -13.84
CA ILE A 197 9.74 -22.95 -14.99
C ILE A 197 9.00 -24.23 -14.62
N SER A 198 9.29 -24.88 -13.47
CA SER A 198 8.58 -26.10 -13.03
C SER A 198 8.22 -26.03 -11.53
N PRO A 199 7.18 -26.76 -11.06
CA PRO A 199 6.68 -26.68 -9.68
C PRO A 199 7.69 -27.06 -8.59
N ASN A 200 8.73 -27.84 -8.93
CA ASN A 200 9.68 -28.41 -7.97
C ASN A 200 10.95 -27.55 -7.79
N HIS A 201 10.88 -26.25 -8.05
CA HIS A 201 12.04 -25.35 -8.04
C HIS A 201 12.32 -24.72 -6.67
N LEU A 202 13.53 -24.17 -6.49
CA LEU A 202 13.95 -23.48 -5.26
C LEU A 202 13.10 -22.23 -5.01
N GLU A 203 12.01 -22.41 -4.27
CA GLU A 203 11.06 -21.38 -3.85
C GLU A 203 11.76 -20.18 -3.19
N SER A 204 12.82 -20.42 -2.40
CA SER A 204 13.58 -19.37 -1.71
C SER A 204 14.22 -18.36 -2.66
N ARG A 205 14.78 -18.80 -3.80
CA ARG A 205 15.45 -17.89 -4.76
C ARG A 205 14.46 -17.15 -5.64
N LEU A 206 13.40 -17.82 -6.07
CA LEU A 206 12.34 -17.19 -6.86
C LEU A 206 11.62 -16.08 -6.08
N ARG A 207 11.54 -16.20 -4.74
CA ARG A 207 11.03 -15.13 -3.87
C ARG A 207 11.90 -13.88 -3.82
N VAL A 208 13.22 -14.01 -3.98
CA VAL A 208 14.15 -12.86 -4.02
C VAL A 208 13.94 -12.04 -5.30
N ILE A 209 13.58 -12.70 -6.41
CA ILE A 209 13.36 -12.04 -7.70
C ILE A 209 12.14 -11.11 -7.66
N ALA A 210 11.08 -11.52 -6.97
CA ALA A 210 9.85 -10.75 -6.93
C ALA A 210 9.96 -9.54 -6.01
N THR A 211 9.56 -8.37 -6.51
CA THR A 211 9.64 -7.11 -5.76
C THR A 211 8.72 -7.06 -4.53
N ASP A 212 7.71 -7.91 -4.51
CA ASP A 212 6.78 -8.13 -3.41
C ASP A 212 6.24 -9.57 -3.44
N HIS A 213 5.87 -10.10 -2.27
CA HIS A 213 5.31 -11.44 -2.12
C HIS A 213 4.07 -11.71 -3.00
N THR A 214 3.27 -10.69 -3.30
CA THR A 214 2.10 -10.82 -4.20
C THR A 214 2.47 -11.14 -5.65
N TYR A 215 3.69 -10.77 -6.07
CA TYR A 215 4.23 -11.02 -7.42
C TYR A 215 5.00 -12.35 -7.50
N ARG A 216 5.08 -13.11 -6.41
CA ARG A 216 5.51 -14.52 -6.41
C ARG A 216 4.52 -15.39 -5.63
N GLN A 217 3.56 -15.95 -6.36
CA GLN A 217 2.68 -17.02 -5.88
C GLN A 217 3.13 -18.36 -6.49
N ASN A 218 2.27 -19.38 -6.56
CA ASN A 218 2.60 -20.65 -7.24
C ASN A 218 2.51 -20.53 -8.78
N PHE A 219 3.11 -19.48 -9.34
CA PHE A 219 3.12 -19.21 -10.78
C PHE A 219 4.09 -20.14 -11.48
N THR A 220 3.60 -20.92 -12.44
CA THR A 220 4.44 -21.86 -13.20
C THR A 220 4.22 -21.70 -14.70
N ALA A 221 5.31 -21.67 -15.47
CA ALA A 221 5.27 -21.56 -16.93
C ALA A 221 5.13 -22.91 -17.64
N THR A 222 5.44 -24.02 -16.97
CA THR A 222 5.37 -25.38 -17.54
C THR A 222 4.58 -26.32 -16.63
N SER A 223 4.10 -27.44 -17.18
CA SER A 223 3.40 -28.46 -16.42
C SER A 223 3.96 -29.85 -16.75
N LEU A 224 4.29 -30.64 -15.71
CA LEU A 224 4.82 -32.01 -15.85
C LEU A 224 3.72 -33.04 -16.11
N SER A 225 2.45 -32.69 -15.86
CA SER A 225 1.27 -33.44 -16.29
C SER A 225 0.48 -32.55 -17.24
N SER A 226 -0.20 -33.11 -18.25
CA SER A 226 -0.86 -32.43 -19.37
C SER A 226 -2.05 -31.51 -19.01
N SER A 227 -2.00 -30.77 -17.90
CA SER A 227 -3.04 -29.87 -17.42
C SER A 227 -2.77 -28.43 -17.86
N GLN A 228 -3.11 -28.14 -19.13
CA GLN A 228 -3.12 -26.79 -19.73
C GLN A 228 -3.78 -25.72 -18.80
N LEU A 229 -4.74 -26.15 -17.97
CA LEU A 229 -5.44 -25.33 -16.98
C LEU A 229 -4.52 -24.54 -16.03
N ASN A 230 -3.37 -25.09 -15.62
CA ASN A 230 -2.50 -24.43 -14.62
C ASN A 230 -1.72 -23.24 -15.22
N ILE A 231 -1.39 -23.33 -16.50
CA ILE A 231 -0.68 -22.29 -17.26
C ILE A 231 -1.65 -21.13 -17.53
N ASP A 232 -2.87 -21.44 -17.99
CA ASP A 232 -3.92 -20.44 -18.22
C ASP A 232 -4.25 -19.67 -16.94
N ASN A 233 -4.42 -20.38 -15.82
CA ASN A 233 -4.67 -19.76 -14.52
C ASN A 233 -3.53 -18.83 -14.09
N THR A 234 -2.27 -19.18 -14.37
CA THR A 234 -1.11 -18.33 -14.04
C THR A 234 -1.17 -17.02 -14.85
N ILE A 235 -1.38 -17.12 -16.16
CA ILE A 235 -1.48 -15.94 -17.05
C ILE A 235 -2.65 -15.05 -16.64
N ASP A 236 -3.81 -15.65 -16.39
CA ASP A 236 -5.03 -14.90 -16.01
C ASP A 236 -4.83 -14.19 -14.68
N THR A 237 -4.26 -14.88 -13.69
CA THR A 237 -3.99 -14.30 -12.37
C THR A 237 -3.03 -13.10 -12.46
N ILE A 238 -1.93 -13.23 -13.19
CA ILE A 238 -0.97 -12.12 -13.37
C ILE A 238 -1.64 -10.96 -14.10
N THR A 239 -2.38 -11.23 -15.18
CA THR A 239 -3.08 -10.20 -15.95
C THR A 239 -4.12 -9.47 -15.10
N ASP A 240 -4.88 -10.20 -14.28
CA ASP A 240 -5.89 -9.62 -13.38
C ASP A 240 -5.27 -8.82 -12.24
N ILE A 241 -4.11 -9.23 -11.70
CA ILE A 241 -3.35 -8.42 -10.73
C ILE A 241 -2.97 -7.07 -11.37
N ILE A 242 -2.41 -7.09 -12.58
CA ILE A 242 -2.01 -5.86 -13.28
C ILE A 242 -3.22 -4.96 -13.54
N VAL A 243 -4.31 -5.54 -14.04
CA VAL A 243 -5.53 -4.81 -14.37
C VAL A 243 -6.25 -4.26 -13.12
N SER A 244 -6.26 -5.00 -12.01
CA SER A 244 -6.90 -4.55 -10.77
C SER A 244 -6.17 -3.36 -10.13
N ILE A 245 -4.83 -3.33 -10.20
CA ILE A 245 -4.01 -2.18 -9.77
C ILE A 245 -4.40 -0.93 -10.58
N PHE A 246 -4.59 -1.08 -11.89
CA PHE A 246 -5.04 0.00 -12.76
C PHE A 246 -6.44 0.53 -12.37
N TYR A 247 -7.41 -0.37 -12.15
CA TYR A 247 -8.77 -0.01 -11.79
C TYR A 247 -8.86 0.73 -10.45
N TYR A 248 -8.09 0.29 -9.45
CA TYR A 248 -8.02 0.95 -8.14
C TYR A 248 -7.53 2.40 -8.28
N ARG A 249 -6.50 2.64 -9.09
CA ARG A 249 -5.94 3.97 -9.33
C ARG A 249 -6.89 4.90 -10.07
N GLN A 250 -7.58 4.41 -11.10
CA GLN A 250 -8.60 5.21 -11.80
C GLN A 250 -9.74 5.63 -10.86
N SER A 251 -10.14 4.74 -9.95
CA SER A 251 -11.16 5.05 -8.94
C SER A 251 -10.72 6.16 -7.98
N VAL A 252 -9.43 6.22 -7.63
CA VAL A 252 -8.85 7.28 -6.79
C VAL A 252 -8.72 8.61 -7.56
N LEU A 253 -8.30 8.58 -8.82
CA LEU A 253 -8.21 9.77 -9.68
C LEU A 253 -9.59 10.39 -9.95
N ARG A 254 -10.65 9.59 -10.11
CA ARG A 254 -12.04 10.08 -10.22
C ARG A 254 -12.51 10.85 -9.00
N ALA A 255 -12.13 10.40 -7.80
CA ALA A 255 -12.47 11.09 -6.55
C ALA A 255 -11.80 12.49 -6.49
N LYS A 256 -10.60 12.64 -7.07
CA LYS A 256 -9.91 13.93 -7.18
C LYS A 256 -10.54 14.84 -8.25
N HIS A 257 -10.90 14.32 -9.42
CA HIS A 257 -11.44 15.13 -10.52
C HIS A 257 -12.87 15.65 -10.28
N ARG A 258 -13.75 14.85 -9.64
CA ARG A 258 -15.09 15.34 -9.22
C ARG A 258 -15.01 16.47 -8.18
N ARG A 259 -13.98 16.47 -7.33
CA ARG A 259 -13.74 17.51 -6.33
C ARG A 259 -13.34 18.85 -6.97
N TYR A 260 -12.71 18.82 -8.14
CA TYR A 260 -12.32 20.01 -8.93
C TYR A 260 -13.50 20.66 -9.68
N MET A 261 -14.44 19.89 -10.23
CA MET A 261 -15.62 20.47 -10.91
C MET A 261 -16.65 21.07 -9.94
N LEU A 262 -16.70 20.59 -8.69
CA LEU A 262 -17.62 21.09 -7.66
C LEU A 262 -17.09 22.33 -6.90
N THR A 263 -15.85 22.78 -7.19
CA THR A 263 -15.20 23.92 -6.50
C THR A 263 -15.04 25.17 -7.35
N VAL A 264 -15.55 25.19 -8.59
CA VAL A 264 -15.67 26.44 -9.37
C VAL A 264 -17.06 27.04 -9.10
N PRO A 265 -17.18 28.20 -8.44
CA PRO A 265 -18.46 28.87 -8.33
C PRO A 265 -18.88 29.38 -9.71
N HIS A 266 -20.09 29.04 -10.15
CA HIS A 266 -20.80 29.85 -11.14
C HIS A 266 -21.09 31.21 -10.51
N GLN A 267 -20.20 32.19 -10.73
CA GLN A 267 -20.51 33.61 -10.57
C GLN A 267 -20.32 34.28 -11.92
N PHE A 268 -21.41 34.39 -12.68
CA PHE A 268 -21.57 35.44 -13.67
C PHE A 268 -22.28 36.61 -12.99
N PRO A 269 -21.63 37.75 -12.76
CA PRO A 269 -22.35 39.01 -12.62
C PRO A 269 -22.57 39.61 -14.02
N SER A 270 -23.83 39.93 -14.29
CA SER A 270 -24.30 40.72 -15.41
C SER A 270 -23.73 42.14 -15.34
N ILE A 271 -22.91 42.52 -16.32
CA ILE A 271 -22.45 43.91 -16.48
C ILE A 271 -23.09 44.48 -17.75
N HIS A 272 -23.84 45.56 -17.54
CA HIS A 272 -24.44 46.39 -18.58
C HIS A 272 -23.36 47.10 -19.40
N ALA A 273 -23.58 47.13 -20.72
CA ALA A 273 -22.83 47.93 -21.66
C ALA A 273 -23.14 49.42 -21.47
N ARG A 274 -22.12 50.26 -21.26
CA ARG A 274 -21.97 51.60 -21.85
C ARG A 274 -20.62 52.22 -21.43
N ASP A 275 -20.04 52.93 -22.39
CA ASP A 275 -18.90 53.86 -22.32
C ASP A 275 -17.47 53.31 -22.37
N MET A 276 -17.08 52.97 -23.60
CA MET A 276 -15.89 53.46 -24.34
C MET A 276 -14.85 54.29 -23.55
N SER A 277 -13.60 53.83 -23.56
CA SER A 277 -12.58 54.51 -24.38
C SER A 277 -11.42 53.57 -24.74
N ILE A 278 -11.06 53.65 -26.01
CA ILE A 278 -10.14 52.80 -26.74
C ILE A 278 -8.72 53.34 -26.56
N SER A 279 -7.81 52.52 -26.05
CA SER A 279 -6.39 52.63 -26.37
C SER A 279 -5.85 51.28 -26.84
N LYS A 280 -5.88 51.14 -28.17
CA LYS A 280 -5.05 50.27 -29.03
C LYS A 280 -5.06 48.76 -28.75
N VAL A 281 -6.00 48.08 -29.40
CA VAL A 281 -5.83 46.70 -29.87
C VAL A 281 -5.93 46.71 -31.39
N SER A 282 -4.82 46.42 -32.08
CA SER A 282 -4.73 45.33 -33.06
C SER A 282 -3.36 45.28 -33.76
N PRO A 283 -2.99 44.10 -34.29
CA PRO A 283 -1.63 43.61 -34.39
C PRO A 283 -1.00 43.90 -35.75
N ALA A 284 0.33 44.03 -35.78
CA ALA A 284 1.10 43.98 -37.01
C ALA A 284 2.35 43.10 -36.80
N CYS A 285 2.25 41.84 -37.23
CA CYS A 285 3.40 41.06 -37.67
C CYS A 285 3.56 41.26 -39.18
N PHE A 286 4.79 41.48 -39.63
CA PHE A 286 5.24 41.32 -41.02
C PHE A 286 6.63 40.64 -41.01
N PRO A 287 7.11 40.03 -42.11
CA PRO A 287 7.44 38.60 -42.16
C PRO A 287 8.91 38.33 -42.56
N LEU A 288 9.31 37.04 -42.64
CA LEU A 288 10.17 36.38 -43.65
C LEU A 288 10.83 35.10 -43.05
N PRO A 289 11.29 34.11 -43.86
CA PRO A 289 10.51 33.24 -44.73
C PRO A 289 10.70 31.73 -44.41
N HIS A 290 9.72 30.90 -44.82
CA HIS A 290 9.66 29.43 -44.69
C HIS A 290 9.59 28.92 -43.24
N GLY A 291 8.46 28.50 -42.68
CA GLY A 291 7.29 27.88 -43.28
C GLY A 291 6.99 26.59 -42.51
N LEU A 292 6.42 26.73 -41.31
CA LEU A 292 5.50 25.82 -40.59
C LEU A 292 5.50 26.20 -39.09
N TRP A 293 4.41 26.80 -38.64
CA TRP A 293 4.18 27.11 -37.23
C TRP A 293 3.52 25.92 -36.54
N GLN A 294 4.22 25.32 -35.59
CA GLN A 294 3.64 24.47 -34.56
C GLN A 294 3.36 25.38 -33.35
N ARG A 295 2.10 25.54 -32.96
CA ARG A 295 1.75 26.14 -31.67
C ARG A 295 1.87 25.04 -30.61
N GLU A 296 2.95 25.05 -29.85
CA GLU A 296 3.10 24.26 -28.63
C GLU A 296 2.31 24.91 -27.50
N CYS A 297 1.35 24.16 -26.94
CA CYS A 297 0.93 24.36 -25.55
C CYS A 297 1.79 23.41 -24.71
N GLU A 298 2.95 23.89 -24.26
CA GLU A 298 3.75 23.22 -23.23
C GLU A 298 3.10 23.40 -21.86
N ALA A 299 2.72 22.28 -21.24
CA ALA A 299 2.55 22.18 -19.79
C ALA A 299 3.89 21.70 -19.20
N ALA A 300 4.39 22.46 -18.24
CA ALA A 300 5.77 22.48 -17.77
C ALA A 300 6.30 21.17 -17.13
N ALA A 301 7.50 20.78 -17.55
CA ALA A 301 8.55 20.30 -16.66
C ALA A 301 9.44 21.50 -16.30
N MET A 302 9.51 21.90 -15.03
CA MET A 302 10.53 22.84 -14.54
C MET A 302 11.73 22.07 -14.01
N VAL A 303 12.87 22.20 -14.71
CA VAL A 303 14.20 22.16 -14.11
C VAL A 303 14.40 23.50 -13.40
N ALA A 304 14.75 23.46 -12.13
CA ALA A 304 15.09 24.64 -11.34
C ALA A 304 16.50 25.15 -11.71
N THR A 305 16.64 26.45 -11.98
CA THR A 305 17.81 27.26 -11.60
C THR A 305 17.33 28.64 -11.11
N PRO A 306 18.12 29.34 -10.26
CA PRO A 306 17.62 30.05 -9.09
C PRO A 306 17.30 31.53 -9.35
N HIS A 307 16.51 32.08 -8.42
CA HIS A 307 16.04 33.47 -8.35
C HIS A 307 14.79 33.77 -9.17
N THR A 308 13.62 33.53 -8.57
CA THR A 308 12.71 34.60 -8.12
C THR A 308 11.46 33.97 -7.48
N HIS A 309 11.03 34.56 -6.36
CA HIS A 309 9.97 34.04 -5.49
C HIS A 309 8.60 33.98 -6.19
N ILE A 310 7.97 32.81 -6.18
CA ILE A 310 6.52 32.63 -6.34
C ILE A 310 5.98 31.92 -5.09
N PRO A 311 4.82 32.32 -4.53
CA PRO A 311 4.37 31.90 -3.20
C PRO A 311 4.12 30.39 -3.13
N LYS A 312 4.69 29.73 -2.11
CA LYS A 312 4.42 28.34 -1.77
C LYS A 312 2.96 28.18 -1.35
N GLY A 313 2.13 27.56 -2.19
CA GLY A 313 0.78 27.20 -1.77
C GLY A 313 -0.13 26.63 -2.85
N LEU A 314 0.24 25.54 -3.56
CA LEU A 314 -0.74 24.59 -4.14
C LEU A 314 -0.10 23.30 -4.72
N PHE A 315 0.74 22.62 -3.94
CA PHE A 315 0.99 21.19 -4.15
C PHE A 315 0.95 20.53 -2.77
N THR A 316 -0.23 20.13 -2.32
CA THR A 316 -0.30 19.18 -1.21
C THR A 316 -0.12 17.79 -1.82
N SER A 317 0.97 17.14 -1.43
CA SER A 317 1.05 15.68 -1.46
C SER A 317 -0.25 15.09 -0.90
N ALA A 318 -0.59 13.84 -1.24
CA ALA A 318 -1.47 13.10 -0.34
C ALA A 318 -0.87 13.27 1.06
N ALA A 319 -1.56 13.96 1.97
CA ALA A 319 -1.03 14.22 3.29
C ALA A 319 -1.11 12.88 4.05
N GLU A 320 -0.16 11.99 3.88
CA GLU A 320 -0.22 10.69 4.56
C GLU A 320 -0.29 10.89 6.08
N CYS A 321 -0.66 9.85 6.85
CA CYS A 321 -0.66 9.98 8.31
C CYS A 321 0.74 10.40 8.77
N THR A 322 0.89 11.64 9.20
CA THR A 322 2.18 12.15 9.69
C THR A 322 2.16 12.18 11.20
N CYS A 323 3.13 11.50 11.80
CA CYS A 323 3.60 11.83 13.13
C CYS A 323 4.23 13.23 12.99
N GLY A 324 3.49 14.28 13.35
CA GLY A 324 3.95 15.67 13.18
C GLY A 324 5.24 15.96 13.96
N PRO A 325 5.72 17.21 13.95
CA PRO A 325 6.94 17.60 14.68
C PRO A 325 6.91 17.10 16.13
N ILE A 326 7.95 16.38 16.54
CA ILE A 326 8.05 15.74 17.86
C ILE A 326 9.49 15.76 18.35
N ASP A 327 9.68 16.20 19.59
CA ASP A 327 10.99 16.14 20.23
C ASP A 327 11.11 14.84 21.03
N VAL A 328 12.13 14.03 20.73
CA VAL A 328 12.37 12.72 21.36
C VAL A 328 13.62 12.80 22.22
N LEU A 329 13.47 12.55 23.52
CA LEU A 329 14.56 12.62 24.48
C LEU A 329 14.87 11.21 24.98
N PHE A 330 16.15 10.86 25.06
CA PHE A 330 16.61 9.63 25.69
C PHE A 330 17.43 9.97 26.93
N VAL A 331 17.12 9.31 28.03
CA VAL A 331 17.92 9.36 29.26
C VAL A 331 18.49 7.96 29.47
N LEU A 332 19.79 7.81 29.33
CA LEU A 332 20.49 6.54 29.22
C LEU A 332 21.34 6.30 30.47
N ASP A 333 20.98 5.27 31.23
CA ASP A 333 21.74 4.82 32.38
C ASP A 333 23.06 4.16 31.93
N SER A 334 24.17 4.70 32.43
CA SER A 334 25.53 4.23 32.20
C SER A 334 26.20 3.76 33.51
N SER A 335 25.41 3.41 34.53
CA SER A 335 25.90 2.90 35.81
C SER A 335 26.63 1.56 35.69
N GLU A 336 27.32 1.18 36.78
CA GLU A 336 28.08 -0.06 36.84
C GLU A 336 27.20 -1.32 36.66
N SER A 337 25.95 -1.29 37.18
CA SER A 337 25.01 -2.41 37.11
C SER A 337 24.52 -2.69 35.69
N ILE A 338 24.56 -1.71 34.78
CA ILE A 338 24.20 -1.91 33.38
C ILE A 338 25.28 -2.73 32.67
N GLY A 339 26.56 -2.40 32.86
CA GLY A 339 27.69 -3.03 32.18
C GLY A 339 27.85 -2.63 30.71
N LEU A 340 29.09 -2.68 30.23
CA LEU A 340 29.47 -2.22 28.87
C LEU A 340 28.64 -2.87 27.75
N GLN A 341 28.41 -4.19 27.80
CA GLN A 341 27.72 -4.89 26.72
C GLN A 341 26.24 -4.47 26.59
N ASN A 342 25.54 -4.31 27.72
CA ASN A 342 24.15 -3.84 27.71
C ASN A 342 24.06 -2.37 27.32
N PHE A 343 25.05 -1.56 27.74
CA PHE A 343 25.15 -0.16 27.35
C PHE A 343 25.28 -0.01 25.82
N GLU A 344 26.10 -0.84 25.16
CA GLU A 344 26.16 -0.87 23.68
C GLU A 344 24.82 -1.24 23.04
N ILE A 345 24.11 -2.23 23.59
CA ILE A 345 22.77 -2.60 23.10
C ILE A 345 21.76 -1.47 23.27
N ALA A 346 21.85 -0.72 24.38
CA ALA A 346 20.99 0.44 24.63
C ALA A 346 21.25 1.57 23.60
N LYS A 347 22.51 1.82 23.23
CA LYS A 347 22.86 2.75 22.13
C LYS A 347 22.27 2.30 20.81
N ASP A 348 22.38 1.00 20.48
CA ASP A 348 21.77 0.43 19.28
C ASP A 348 20.24 0.56 19.27
N PHE A 349 19.60 0.37 20.42
CA PHE A 349 18.16 0.58 20.57
C PHE A 349 17.76 2.02 20.24
N ILE A 350 18.47 3.02 20.79
CA ILE A 350 18.23 4.44 20.48
C ILE A 350 18.34 4.69 18.97
N VAL A 351 19.40 4.20 18.34
CA VAL A 351 19.62 4.34 16.89
C VAL A 351 18.51 3.69 16.08
N LYS A 352 18.05 2.49 16.45
CA LYS A 352 16.96 1.79 15.76
C LYS A 352 15.62 2.49 15.92
N VAL A 353 15.31 3.03 17.10
CA VAL A 353 14.09 3.84 17.31
C VAL A 353 14.10 5.07 16.41
N ILE A 354 15.22 5.79 16.34
CA ILE A 354 15.39 6.96 15.46
C ILE A 354 15.17 6.58 13.99
N ASP A 355 15.83 5.51 13.53
CA ASP A 355 15.72 5.03 12.15
C ASP A 355 14.28 4.63 11.79
N ARG A 356 13.59 3.98 12.72
CA ARG A 356 12.21 3.52 12.51
C ARG A 356 11.22 4.68 12.53
N LEU A 357 11.40 5.67 13.41
CA LEU A 357 10.62 6.92 13.37
C LEU A 357 10.80 7.64 12.03
N SER A 358 12.03 7.67 11.49
CA SER A 358 12.30 8.30 10.19
C SER A 358 11.72 7.52 9.00
N LYS A 359 11.86 6.19 8.99
CA LYS A 359 11.45 5.33 7.85
C LYS A 359 9.96 4.98 7.88
N ASP A 360 9.46 4.51 9.02
CA ASP A 360 8.13 3.91 9.15
C ASP A 360 7.07 4.98 9.49
N GLU A 361 7.39 5.90 10.42
CA GLU A 361 6.47 6.96 10.86
C GLU A 361 6.72 8.31 10.16
N ARG A 362 7.70 8.36 9.24
CA ARG A 362 8.06 9.51 8.39
C ARG A 362 8.36 10.81 9.17
N VAL A 363 8.90 10.66 10.38
CA VAL A 363 9.36 11.78 11.20
C VAL A 363 10.59 12.41 10.53
N LYS A 364 10.56 13.74 10.38
CA LYS A 364 11.69 14.50 9.82
C LYS A 364 12.51 15.12 10.94
N PHE A 365 13.72 14.63 11.11
CA PHE A 365 14.67 15.15 12.09
C PHE A 365 15.51 16.27 11.46
N GLU A 366 14.95 17.47 11.44
CA GLU A 366 15.53 18.67 10.83
C GLU A 366 15.30 19.90 11.71
N PRO A 367 16.14 20.95 11.62
CA PRO A 367 15.93 22.18 12.37
C PRO A 367 14.54 22.79 12.10
N GLY A 368 13.75 22.99 13.16
CA GLY A 368 12.38 23.53 13.08
C GLY A 368 11.27 22.50 12.92
N ASP A 369 11.60 21.21 12.81
CA ASP A 369 10.65 20.08 12.79
C ASP A 369 10.86 19.23 14.07
N SER A 370 11.34 17.99 13.96
CA SER A 370 11.65 17.12 15.10
C SER A 370 13.11 17.17 15.50
N ARG A 371 13.39 17.07 16.80
CA ARG A 371 14.77 16.94 17.33
C ARG A 371 14.91 15.73 18.23
N VAL A 372 16.15 15.29 18.37
CA VAL A 372 16.53 14.21 19.27
C VAL A 372 17.66 14.67 20.18
N GLY A 373 17.58 14.29 21.44
CA GLY A 373 18.63 14.49 22.43
C GLY A 373 18.83 13.23 23.26
N VAL A 374 20.07 12.95 23.62
CA VAL A 374 20.47 11.83 24.47
C VAL A 374 21.28 12.38 25.63
N VAL A 375 20.88 12.07 26.85
CA VAL A 375 21.63 12.32 28.08
C VAL A 375 22.05 10.98 28.63
N GLN A 376 23.35 10.71 28.69
CA GLN A 376 23.85 9.59 29.48
C GLN A 376 24.25 10.06 30.88
N TYR A 377 24.15 9.17 31.88
CA TYR A 377 24.49 9.49 33.27
C TYR A 377 25.02 8.28 34.03
N SER A 378 25.73 8.51 35.14
CA SER A 378 25.92 7.50 36.18
C SER A 378 25.75 8.09 37.59
N HIS A 379 26.80 8.68 38.16
CA HIS A 379 26.84 9.25 39.52
C HIS A 379 26.85 10.79 39.53
N ASP A 380 27.06 11.39 40.71
CA ASP A 380 27.09 12.84 40.93
C ASP A 380 27.86 13.60 39.85
N ASN A 381 27.19 14.58 39.22
CA ASN A 381 27.75 15.46 38.18
C ASN A 381 28.35 14.75 36.94
N THR A 382 27.91 13.54 36.61
CA THR A 382 28.43 12.76 35.46
C THR A 382 27.45 12.61 34.31
N GLN A 383 26.77 13.69 33.94
CA GLN A 383 25.85 13.74 32.80
C GLN A 383 26.60 14.17 31.53
N GLU A 384 26.46 13.42 30.43
CA GLU A 384 26.94 13.83 29.11
C GLU A 384 25.76 14.01 28.14
N LEU A 385 25.74 15.13 27.44
CA LEU A 385 24.67 15.53 26.53
C LEU A 385 25.11 15.42 25.07
N VAL A 386 24.31 14.74 24.27
CA VAL A 386 24.42 14.67 22.81
C VAL A 386 23.09 15.11 22.21
N ALA A 387 23.03 16.28 21.57
CA ALA A 387 21.76 16.83 21.10
C ALA A 387 21.83 17.39 19.68
N MET A 388 20.71 17.28 18.96
CA MET A 388 20.56 17.98 17.70
C MET A 388 20.61 19.50 17.90
N GLY A 389 21.42 20.17 17.07
CA GLY A 389 21.64 21.60 17.13
C GLY A 389 22.91 21.98 17.90
N ASP A 390 23.68 21.02 18.41
CA ASP A 390 25.07 21.28 18.83
C ASP A 390 25.93 21.64 17.61
N ALA A 391 27.01 22.38 17.83
CA ALA A 391 27.85 22.90 16.73
C ALA A 391 28.31 21.78 15.77
N ASP A 392 28.60 20.61 16.32
CA ASP A 392 29.10 19.44 15.58
C ASP A 392 27.97 18.45 15.17
N ILE A 393 26.71 18.74 15.54
CA ILE A 393 25.56 17.84 15.34
C ILE A 393 24.42 18.58 14.64
N ASN A 394 24.55 18.74 13.32
CA ASN A 394 23.59 19.47 12.48
C ASN A 394 22.59 18.57 11.73
N ASN A 395 22.73 17.25 11.80
CA ASN A 395 21.85 16.30 11.11
C ASN A 395 21.71 14.99 11.91
N ILE A 396 20.69 14.20 11.57
CA ILE A 396 20.39 12.95 12.28
C ILE A 396 21.48 11.89 12.16
N GLY A 397 22.25 11.89 11.07
CA GLY A 397 23.39 10.99 10.89
C GLY A 397 24.51 11.31 11.89
N ALA A 398 24.89 12.59 12.01
CA ALA A 398 25.88 13.05 12.97
C ALA A 398 25.47 12.75 14.42
N LEU A 399 24.19 12.92 14.74
CA LEU A 399 23.68 12.54 16.07
C LEU A 399 23.84 11.04 16.32
N LYS A 400 23.46 10.19 15.37
CA LYS A 400 23.59 8.74 15.52
C LYS A 400 25.03 8.31 15.74
N GLU A 401 25.99 8.92 15.04
CA GLU A 401 27.41 8.63 15.24
C GLU A 401 27.92 9.15 16.59
N ALA A 402 27.48 10.35 17.02
CA ALA A 402 27.80 10.87 18.35
C ALA A 402 27.25 9.96 19.47
N VAL A 403 26.02 9.48 19.34
CA VAL A 403 25.41 8.51 20.27
C VAL A 403 26.23 7.23 20.32
N LYS A 404 26.60 6.65 19.17
CA LYS A 404 27.46 5.45 19.13
C LYS A 404 28.81 5.66 19.78
N SER A 405 29.37 6.87 19.71
CA SER A 405 30.68 7.21 20.29
C SER A 405 30.67 7.45 21.80
N LEU A 406 29.50 7.48 22.44
CA LEU A 406 29.40 7.59 23.90
C LEU A 406 30.12 6.42 24.57
N ASN A 407 30.96 6.75 25.54
CA ASN A 407 31.70 5.77 26.33
C ASN A 407 30.92 5.46 27.61
N TRP A 408 30.95 4.19 28.00
CA TRP A 408 30.36 3.74 29.26
C TRP A 408 31.13 4.34 30.45
N ILE A 409 30.43 5.11 31.29
CA ILE A 409 31.00 5.85 32.43
C ILE A 409 31.26 4.94 33.64
N ALA A 410 30.34 4.01 33.92
CA ALA A 410 30.26 3.24 35.16
C ALA A 410 30.09 4.11 36.43
N GLY A 411 29.78 3.47 37.56
CA GLY A 411 29.55 4.14 38.86
C GLY A 411 28.13 3.93 39.39
N GLY A 412 27.63 4.92 40.14
CA GLY A 412 26.29 4.91 40.72
C GLY A 412 25.17 5.17 39.71
N THR A 413 23.93 5.22 40.21
CA THR A 413 22.71 5.42 39.41
C THR A 413 21.93 6.63 39.96
N TYR A 414 22.28 7.82 39.50
CA TYR A 414 21.72 9.11 39.97
C TYR A 414 20.66 9.57 38.97
N THR A 415 19.56 8.81 38.91
CA THR A 415 18.51 8.99 37.90
C THR A 415 17.75 10.30 38.11
N GLY A 416 17.52 10.73 39.35
CA GLY A 416 16.84 11.99 39.66
C GLY A 416 17.59 13.18 39.09
N GLU A 417 18.91 13.26 39.36
CA GLU A 417 19.77 14.31 38.80
C GLU A 417 19.77 14.29 37.26
N ALA A 418 19.83 13.11 36.64
CA ALA A 418 19.80 12.98 35.18
C ALA A 418 18.48 13.48 34.57
N LEU A 419 17.35 13.22 35.23
CA LEU A 419 16.03 13.70 34.83
C LEU A 419 15.94 15.22 34.97
N GLN A 420 16.45 15.78 36.07
CA GLN A 420 16.51 17.23 36.26
C GLN A 420 17.44 17.90 35.23
N PHE A 421 18.61 17.34 34.98
CA PHE A 421 19.53 17.81 33.95
C PHE A 421 18.88 17.81 32.56
N THR A 422 18.13 16.75 32.23
CA THR A 422 17.37 16.64 30.97
C THR A 422 16.31 17.74 30.86
N LYS A 423 15.59 18.02 31.96
CA LYS A 423 14.61 19.11 32.05
C LYS A 423 15.23 20.48 31.81
N GLU A 424 16.39 20.74 32.38
CA GLU A 424 17.07 22.04 32.28
C GLU A 424 17.73 22.25 30.92
N ASN A 425 18.35 21.21 30.35
CA ASN A 425 19.22 21.38 29.17
C ASN A 425 18.57 20.98 27.84
N LEU A 426 17.69 19.97 27.82
CA LEU A 426 17.03 19.53 26.59
C LEU A 426 15.62 20.10 26.45
N LEU A 427 14.78 19.99 27.49
CA LEU A 427 13.38 20.43 27.38
C LEU A 427 13.24 21.95 27.18
N GLN A 428 14.16 22.75 27.72
CA GLN A 428 14.17 24.21 27.49
C GLN A 428 14.64 24.57 26.08
N ARG A 429 15.58 23.79 25.52
CA ARG A 429 16.12 23.99 24.17
C ARG A 429 15.11 23.57 23.09
N PHE A 430 14.26 22.62 23.41
CA PHE A 430 13.35 21.97 22.49
C PHE A 430 11.96 22.64 22.48
N ALA A 431 11.80 23.65 21.61
CA ALA A 431 10.57 24.44 21.38
C ALA A 431 9.28 23.68 20.95
N SER A 432 9.25 22.35 20.76
CA SER A 432 7.98 21.67 20.41
C SER A 432 7.11 21.47 21.64
N ASP A 433 5.80 21.64 21.49
CA ASP A 433 4.81 21.30 22.52
C ASP A 433 4.61 19.78 22.68
N LYS A 434 5.10 18.98 21.72
CA LYS A 434 4.99 17.51 21.73
C LYS A 434 6.35 16.89 22.00
N ARG A 435 6.47 16.27 23.19
CA ARG A 435 7.72 15.70 23.69
C ARG A 435 7.51 14.32 24.27
N VAL A 436 8.40 13.40 23.95
CA VAL A 436 8.44 12.07 24.54
C VAL A 436 9.84 11.82 25.10
N ALA A 437 9.93 11.51 26.39
CA ALA A 437 11.17 11.12 27.04
C ALA A 437 11.18 9.61 27.28
N ILE A 438 12.24 8.93 26.88
CA ILE A 438 12.46 7.49 27.07
C ILE A 438 13.63 7.33 28.02
N VAL A 439 13.36 6.84 29.23
CA VAL A 439 14.35 6.61 30.28
C VAL A 439 14.72 5.15 30.28
N ILE A 440 15.96 4.81 29.97
CA ILE A 440 16.47 3.44 29.91
C ILE A 440 17.35 3.23 31.15
N THR A 441 16.92 2.36 32.06
CA THR A 441 17.59 2.13 33.35
C THR A 441 17.22 0.75 33.90
N ASP A 442 17.95 0.27 34.90
CA ASP A 442 17.53 -0.87 35.72
C ASP A 442 16.58 -0.46 36.86
N GLY A 443 16.23 0.82 36.96
CA GLY A 443 15.29 1.36 37.95
C GLY A 443 15.86 1.36 39.37
N ARG A 444 17.19 1.44 39.53
CA ARG A 444 17.85 1.40 40.85
C ARG A 444 18.52 2.71 41.20
N SER A 445 17.75 3.79 41.09
CA SER A 445 18.26 5.08 41.51
C SER A 445 18.65 5.05 42.98
N ASP A 446 19.84 5.56 43.29
CA ASP A 446 20.32 5.70 44.66
C ASP A 446 19.69 6.92 45.31
N THR A 447 18.42 6.79 45.69
CA THR A 447 17.63 7.89 46.29
C THR A 447 18.12 8.32 47.69
N TYR A 448 19.14 7.65 48.24
CA TYR A 448 19.76 8.10 49.48
C TYR A 448 20.84 9.15 49.22
N ARG A 449 21.64 8.98 48.16
CA ARG A 449 22.67 9.93 47.74
C ARG A 449 22.15 10.96 46.74
N ASP A 450 21.39 10.51 45.74
CA ASP A 450 20.64 11.36 44.83
C ASP A 450 19.37 11.86 45.54
N ARG A 451 19.39 13.13 45.95
CA ARG A 451 18.26 13.78 46.63
C ARG A 451 17.24 14.37 45.65
N THR A 452 17.51 14.28 44.36
CA THR A 452 16.66 14.83 43.32
C THR A 452 15.45 13.91 43.09
N PRO A 453 14.23 14.45 42.98
CA PRO A 453 13.03 13.64 42.76
C PRO A 453 13.04 12.88 41.43
N LEU A 454 12.55 11.63 41.44
CA LEU A 454 12.43 10.77 40.25
C LEU A 454 11.29 11.19 39.30
N ASP A 455 10.39 12.04 39.74
CA ASP A 455 9.27 12.59 38.98
C ASP A 455 9.59 13.97 38.37
N SER A 456 10.87 14.36 38.31
CA SER A 456 11.32 15.67 37.83
C SER A 456 10.79 16.04 36.43
N LEU A 457 10.52 15.06 35.56
CA LEU A 457 9.95 15.25 34.22
C LEU A 457 8.41 15.35 34.18
N CYS A 458 7.71 15.03 35.27
CA CYS A 458 6.25 14.84 35.30
C CYS A 458 5.43 16.13 35.35
N GLU A 459 6.05 17.23 35.76
CA GLU A 459 5.42 18.55 35.90
C GLU A 459 5.32 19.32 34.57
N ILE A 460 5.82 18.75 33.47
CA ILE A 460 5.88 19.38 32.15
C ILE A 460 5.00 18.57 31.18
N ASN A 461 4.53 19.21 30.11
CA ASN A 461 3.82 18.55 29.00
C ASN A 461 4.76 17.61 28.18
N THR A 462 5.27 16.58 28.84
CA THR A 462 6.20 15.57 28.31
C THR A 462 5.64 14.20 28.66
N GLN A 463 5.55 13.31 27.68
CA GLN A 463 5.16 11.91 27.92
C GLN A 463 6.41 11.12 28.30
N VAL A 464 6.44 10.54 29.50
CA VAL A 464 7.61 9.80 29.99
C VAL A 464 7.37 8.29 29.84
N VAL A 465 8.31 7.61 29.20
CA VAL A 465 8.36 6.15 29.10
C VAL A 465 9.56 5.68 29.91
N SER A 466 9.34 4.97 31.01
CA SER A 466 10.40 4.31 31.75
C SER A 466 10.56 2.87 31.25
N LEU A 467 11.77 2.53 30.82
CA LEU A 467 12.15 1.23 30.31
C LEU A 467 13.14 0.60 31.29
N GLY A 468 12.58 -0.19 32.20
CA GLY A 468 13.30 -1.00 33.17
C GLY A 468 13.87 -2.26 32.52
N VAL A 469 15.17 -2.48 32.60
CA VAL A 469 15.78 -3.71 32.07
C VAL A 469 16.66 -4.38 33.11
N GLY A 470 16.60 -5.71 33.20
CA GLY A 470 17.43 -6.48 34.12
C GLY A 470 18.92 -6.15 34.01
N ASP A 471 19.59 -6.06 35.17
CA ASP A 471 21.00 -5.72 35.29
C ASP A 471 21.95 -6.90 34.95
N ILE A 472 23.27 -6.67 34.96
CA ILE A 472 24.27 -7.74 34.74
C ILE A 472 24.22 -8.86 35.80
N PHE A 473 23.59 -8.61 36.94
CA PHE A 473 23.39 -9.57 38.03
C PHE A 473 22.08 -10.35 37.89
N ARG A 474 21.33 -10.13 36.79
CA ARG A 474 20.00 -10.71 36.50
C ARG A 474 18.95 -10.37 37.54
N THR A 475 19.12 -9.22 38.17
CA THR A 475 18.20 -8.75 39.16
C THR A 475 17.12 -7.92 38.50
N ALA A 476 15.87 -8.14 38.88
CA ALA A 476 14.74 -7.45 38.28
C ALA A 476 14.79 -5.93 38.56
N PRO A 477 14.30 -5.11 37.62
CA PRO A 477 14.16 -3.68 37.83
C PRO A 477 13.20 -3.33 38.97
N ASN A 478 13.37 -2.18 39.63
CA ASN A 478 12.44 -1.77 40.69
C ASN A 478 11.15 -1.16 40.07
N PRO A 479 9.99 -1.83 40.21
CA PRO A 479 8.75 -1.36 39.59
C PRO A 479 8.22 -0.05 40.18
N GLU A 480 8.49 0.23 41.46
CA GLU A 480 8.00 1.43 42.16
C GLU A 480 8.75 2.69 41.67
N GLN A 481 10.08 2.62 41.61
CA GLN A 481 10.88 3.71 41.06
C GLN A 481 10.58 3.94 39.58
N LEU A 482 10.46 2.88 38.78
CA LEU A 482 10.07 3.00 37.37
C LEU A 482 8.68 3.60 37.19
N GLY A 483 7.73 3.25 38.06
CA GLY A 483 6.39 3.85 38.09
C GLY A 483 6.46 5.35 38.40
N THR A 484 7.30 5.74 39.35
CA THR A 484 7.53 7.16 39.71
C THR A 484 8.13 7.93 38.53
N ILE A 485 9.16 7.38 37.88
CA ILE A 485 9.79 7.97 36.68
C ILE A 485 8.77 8.13 35.54
N ALA A 486 7.91 7.13 35.34
CA ALA A 486 6.83 7.18 34.35
C ALA A 486 5.61 7.99 34.82
N CYS A 487 5.72 8.81 35.87
CA CYS A 487 4.65 9.68 36.34
C CYS A 487 3.36 8.93 36.72
N GLY A 488 3.48 7.72 37.28
CA GLY A 488 2.35 6.86 37.64
C GLY A 488 1.40 7.49 38.66
N ASP A 489 1.93 8.32 39.56
CA ASP A 489 1.15 9.04 40.58
C ASP A 489 0.54 10.35 40.08
N SER A 490 0.87 10.77 38.85
CA SER A 490 0.33 12.00 38.25
C SER A 490 -1.08 11.77 37.69
N PRO A 491 -2.09 12.58 38.05
CA PRO A 491 -3.42 12.49 37.48
C PRO A 491 -3.53 13.07 36.06
N THR A 492 -2.54 13.85 35.61
CA THR A 492 -2.60 14.62 34.35
C THR A 492 -1.61 14.14 33.29
N SER A 493 -0.53 13.46 33.68
CA SER A 493 0.60 13.11 32.80
C SER A 493 1.07 11.66 32.99
N GLN A 494 0.14 10.70 33.07
CA GLN A 494 0.48 9.28 33.20
C GLN A 494 1.31 8.78 32.00
N GLY A 495 2.57 8.48 32.29
CA GLY A 495 3.51 7.87 31.36
C GLY A 495 3.34 6.35 31.27
N LEU A 496 4.34 5.69 30.70
CA LEU A 496 4.32 4.24 30.51
C LEU A 496 5.56 3.62 31.16
N SER A 497 5.36 2.66 32.07
CA SER A 497 6.44 1.86 32.65
C SER A 497 6.46 0.47 32.01
N ILE A 498 7.62 0.09 31.45
CA ILE A 498 7.84 -1.17 30.75
C ILE A 498 9.05 -1.86 31.38
N GLN A 499 8.90 -3.15 31.69
CA GLN A 499 10.00 -3.97 32.21
C GLN A 499 10.39 -5.05 31.20
N ARG A 500 11.69 -5.31 31.07
CA ARG A 500 12.27 -6.37 30.22
C ARG A 500 13.31 -7.16 30.99
N ASP A 501 13.43 -8.44 30.71
CA ASP A 501 14.33 -9.31 31.45
C ASP A 501 15.79 -9.09 31.03
N ASN A 502 16.02 -8.69 29.77
CA ASN A 502 17.35 -8.43 29.23
C ASN A 502 17.32 -7.40 28.09
N TYR A 503 18.50 -6.82 27.80
CA TYR A 503 18.65 -5.77 26.80
C TYR A 503 18.42 -6.22 25.35
N ALA A 504 18.57 -7.51 25.04
CA ALA A 504 18.37 -8.00 23.67
C ALA A 504 16.90 -7.87 23.22
N GLU A 505 15.95 -7.95 24.15
CA GLU A 505 14.52 -7.73 23.87
C GLU A 505 14.21 -6.31 23.40
N LEU A 506 15.07 -5.32 23.72
CA LEU A 506 14.90 -3.96 23.22
C LEU A 506 15.05 -3.88 21.70
N LEU A 507 15.80 -4.81 21.11
CA LEU A 507 16.05 -4.86 19.67
C LEU A 507 15.03 -5.72 18.91
N ASP A 508 14.04 -6.30 19.58
CA ASP A 508 12.94 -7.05 18.95
C ASP A 508 12.08 -6.13 18.07
N ASP A 509 11.72 -6.59 16.87
CA ASP A 509 10.98 -5.77 15.92
C ASP A 509 9.57 -5.40 16.41
N THR A 510 8.90 -6.31 17.12
CA THR A 510 7.58 -6.05 17.68
C THR A 510 7.68 -5.01 18.78
N PHE A 511 8.71 -5.10 19.62
CA PHE A 511 8.96 -4.11 20.67
C PHE A 511 9.25 -2.72 20.09
N LEU A 512 10.18 -2.62 19.14
CA LEU A 512 10.51 -1.38 18.43
C LEU A 512 9.28 -0.77 17.74
N HIS A 513 8.41 -1.59 17.14
CA HIS A 513 7.16 -1.15 16.53
C HIS A 513 6.21 -0.54 17.57
N ASN A 514 6.08 -1.17 18.73
CA ASN A 514 5.19 -0.69 19.79
C ASN A 514 5.69 0.63 20.39
N VAL A 515 7.00 0.77 20.61
CA VAL A 515 7.61 2.01 21.11
C VAL A 515 7.39 3.15 20.11
N THR A 516 7.72 2.95 18.84
CA THR A 516 7.52 3.97 17.80
C THR A 516 6.05 4.33 17.57
N SER A 517 5.15 3.34 17.63
CA SER A 517 3.71 3.57 17.58
C SER A 517 3.20 4.41 18.75
N TYR A 518 3.75 4.20 19.96
CA TYR A 518 3.41 4.99 21.14
C TYR A 518 3.88 6.45 20.99
N ILE A 519 5.12 6.66 20.56
CA ILE A 519 5.68 8.00 20.28
C ILE A 519 4.76 8.75 19.29
N CYS A 520 4.22 8.05 18.29
CA CYS A 520 3.38 8.61 17.24
C CYS A 520 1.87 8.41 17.44
N ARG A 521 1.40 8.15 18.67
CA ARG A 521 -0.01 7.83 18.97
C ARG A 521 -1.01 8.92 18.59
N GLU A 522 -0.58 10.17 18.57
CA GLU A 522 -1.40 11.33 18.20
C GLU A 522 -1.20 11.78 16.74
N LYS A 523 -0.77 10.88 15.86
CA LYS A 523 -0.56 11.20 14.44
C LYS A 523 -1.82 11.76 13.80
N LYS A 524 -1.67 12.90 13.13
CA LYS A 524 -2.76 13.53 12.38
C LYS A 524 -2.81 12.87 11.01
N CYS A 525 -3.76 11.96 10.86
CA CYS A 525 -4.15 11.46 9.56
C CYS A 525 -5.16 12.41 8.94
N PRO A 526 -5.01 12.83 7.68
CA PRO A 526 -6.11 13.49 6.99
C PRO A 526 -7.29 12.57 6.92
N ASP A 527 -8.46 13.19 7.01
CA ASP A 527 -9.70 12.52 6.76
C ASP A 527 -9.80 12.17 5.26
N TYR A 528 -9.35 10.97 4.93
CA TYR A 528 -9.47 10.37 3.61
C TYR A 528 -10.85 9.76 3.37
N THR A 529 -11.79 9.89 4.30
CA THR A 529 -13.07 9.23 4.17
C THR A 529 -13.85 9.80 2.99
N CYS A 530 -14.06 8.97 1.97
CA CYS A 530 -15.05 9.28 0.95
C CYS A 530 -16.41 9.22 1.63
N PRO A 531 -17.21 10.31 1.69
CA PRO A 531 -18.51 10.25 2.35
C PRO A 531 -19.36 9.16 1.70
N ILE A 532 -20.05 8.37 2.53
CA ILE A 532 -21.08 7.44 2.08
C ILE A 532 -22.44 8.05 2.42
N ASN A 533 -23.41 7.82 1.55
CA ASN A 533 -24.79 8.24 1.76
C ASN A 533 -25.74 7.07 1.49
N PHE A 534 -26.92 7.15 2.09
CA PHE A 534 -28.03 6.27 1.80
C PHE A 534 -29.16 7.14 1.26
N THR A 535 -29.74 6.81 0.10
CA THR A 535 -30.86 7.60 -0.44
C THR A 535 -32.21 7.23 0.19
N GLY A 536 -32.25 6.14 0.96
CA GLY A 536 -33.46 5.67 1.62
C GLY A 536 -33.18 4.66 2.73
N PRO A 537 -34.25 4.05 3.28
CA PRO A 537 -34.17 2.96 4.24
C PRO A 537 -33.19 1.84 3.84
N ALA A 538 -32.19 1.55 4.67
CA ALA A 538 -31.28 0.42 4.52
C ALA A 538 -31.20 -0.40 5.81
N ASP A 539 -31.34 -1.72 5.67
CA ASP A 539 -31.14 -2.69 6.72
C ASP A 539 -29.90 -3.51 6.36
N ILE A 540 -28.88 -3.48 7.21
CA ILE A 540 -27.58 -4.10 6.92
C ILE A 540 -27.25 -5.12 8.02
N THR A 541 -26.97 -6.36 7.63
CA THR A 541 -26.53 -7.41 8.54
C THR A 541 -25.06 -7.72 8.31
N LEU A 542 -24.25 -7.65 9.36
CA LEU A 542 -22.86 -8.10 9.38
C LEU A 542 -22.83 -9.52 9.96
N LEU A 543 -22.53 -10.51 9.12
CA LEU A 543 -22.51 -11.91 9.49
C LEU A 543 -21.06 -12.36 9.75
N VAL A 544 -20.71 -12.57 11.01
CA VAL A 544 -19.33 -12.68 11.50
C VAL A 544 -18.97 -14.14 11.77
N ASP A 545 -17.92 -14.64 11.13
CA ASP A 545 -17.39 -15.98 11.35
C ASP A 545 -16.65 -16.08 12.70
N SER A 546 -17.05 -17.03 13.53
CA SER A 546 -16.52 -17.32 14.88
C SER A 546 -16.01 -18.77 14.97
N SER A 547 -15.67 -19.38 13.83
CA SER A 547 -15.20 -20.76 13.73
C SER A 547 -13.75 -20.95 14.19
N THR A 548 -13.41 -22.22 14.44
CA THR A 548 -12.05 -22.68 14.78
C THR A 548 -10.98 -22.22 13.80
N SER A 549 -11.26 -22.22 12.49
CA SER A 549 -10.29 -21.86 11.44
C SER A 549 -9.96 -20.36 11.41
N VAL A 550 -10.87 -19.51 11.90
CA VAL A 550 -10.59 -18.09 12.13
C VAL A 550 -9.60 -17.94 13.28
N GLY A 551 -9.90 -18.53 14.44
CA GLY A 551 -9.11 -18.41 15.67
C GLY A 551 -9.33 -17.09 16.43
N ARG A 552 -9.15 -17.12 17.76
CA ARG A 552 -9.53 -16.01 18.67
C ARG A 552 -8.89 -14.66 18.32
N ARG A 553 -7.59 -14.62 18.01
CA ARG A 553 -6.88 -13.37 17.67
C ARG A 553 -7.42 -12.70 16.39
N ASN A 554 -7.76 -13.52 15.40
CA ASN A 554 -8.32 -13.05 14.14
C ASN A 554 -9.78 -12.61 14.32
N PHE A 555 -10.55 -13.33 15.14
CA PHE A 555 -11.89 -12.93 15.55
C PHE A 555 -11.90 -11.54 16.22
N ASP A 556 -10.96 -11.27 17.14
CA ASP A 556 -10.80 -9.94 17.75
C ASP A 556 -10.44 -8.85 16.72
N THR A 557 -9.70 -9.21 15.68
CA THR A 557 -9.38 -8.31 14.56
C THR A 557 -10.64 -8.01 13.73
N THR A 558 -11.46 -9.02 13.47
CA THR A 558 -12.76 -8.89 12.80
C THR A 558 -13.73 -8.03 13.63
N LYS A 559 -13.78 -8.19 14.96
CA LYS A 559 -14.57 -7.34 15.87
C LYS A 559 -14.22 -5.85 15.69
N LYS A 560 -12.92 -5.51 15.67
CA LYS A 560 -12.46 -4.13 15.42
C LYS A 560 -12.91 -3.61 14.05
N PHE A 561 -12.84 -4.44 13.02
CA PHE A 561 -13.26 -4.08 11.67
C PHE A 561 -14.78 -3.85 11.57
N VAL A 562 -15.56 -4.73 12.21
CA VAL A 562 -17.03 -4.62 12.32
C VAL A 562 -17.43 -3.31 13.01
N LYS A 563 -16.76 -2.90 14.09
CA LYS A 563 -17.00 -1.59 14.73
C LYS A 563 -16.75 -0.42 13.77
N ARG A 564 -15.65 -0.43 13.01
CA ARG A 564 -15.34 0.61 12.00
C ARG A 564 -16.41 0.69 10.90
N LEU A 565 -16.94 -0.46 10.45
CA LEU A 565 -18.05 -0.47 9.49
C LEU A 565 -19.34 0.06 10.11
N ALA A 566 -19.66 -0.38 11.34
CA ALA A 566 -20.89 0.01 12.02
C ALA A 566 -20.95 1.52 12.28
N GLU A 567 -19.85 2.10 12.79
CA GLU A 567 -19.70 3.54 12.97
C GLU A 567 -19.95 4.29 11.67
N ARG A 568 -19.34 3.81 10.59
CA ARG A 568 -19.40 4.44 9.28
C ARG A 568 -20.79 4.39 8.66
N PHE A 569 -21.50 3.27 8.76
CA PHE A 569 -22.87 3.16 8.25
C PHE A 569 -23.86 4.03 9.03
N LEU A 570 -23.69 4.12 10.36
CA LEU A 570 -24.60 4.88 11.22
C LEU A 570 -24.34 6.39 11.17
N SER A 571 -23.09 6.81 10.96
CA SER A 571 -22.70 8.21 10.76
C SER A 571 -22.83 8.70 9.31
N ALA A 572 -23.22 7.82 8.37
CA ALA A 572 -23.43 8.18 6.97
C ALA A 572 -24.54 9.23 6.79
N SER A 573 -24.42 10.03 5.74
CA SER A 573 -25.48 10.98 5.34
C SER A 573 -26.73 10.19 4.96
N LYS A 574 -27.86 10.49 5.60
CA LYS A 574 -29.10 9.73 5.45
C LYS A 574 -30.34 10.64 5.57
N PRO A 575 -31.49 10.30 4.96
CA PRO A 575 -32.65 11.19 4.90
C PRO A 575 -33.30 11.42 6.27
N ALA A 576 -33.24 10.42 7.14
CA ALA A 576 -33.70 10.48 8.52
C ALA A 576 -32.79 9.63 9.41
N GLU A 577 -32.68 9.97 10.69
CA GLU A 577 -31.80 9.29 11.64
C GLU A 577 -32.08 7.77 11.76
N ASP A 578 -33.31 7.35 11.49
CA ASP A 578 -33.75 5.95 11.50
C ASP A 578 -33.65 5.23 10.15
N SER A 579 -33.09 5.88 9.13
CA SER A 579 -32.98 5.30 7.78
C SER A 579 -32.05 4.09 7.74
N VAL A 580 -31.01 4.04 8.58
CA VAL A 580 -30.05 2.93 8.62
C VAL A 580 -30.12 2.21 9.96
N ARG A 581 -30.20 0.88 9.93
CA ARG A 581 -30.14 0.03 11.13
C ARG A 581 -29.33 -1.23 10.86
N LEU A 582 -28.58 -1.67 11.87
CA LEU A 582 -27.61 -2.75 11.76
C LEU A 582 -28.00 -3.96 12.59
N SER A 583 -27.77 -5.15 12.04
CA SER A 583 -27.75 -6.42 12.78
C SER A 583 -26.34 -7.00 12.75
N ILE A 584 -25.92 -7.61 13.85
CA ILE A 584 -24.66 -8.34 13.95
C ILE A 584 -25.00 -9.73 14.44
N ILE A 585 -24.66 -10.71 13.61
CA ILE A 585 -24.90 -12.11 13.89
C ILE A 585 -23.56 -12.81 13.81
N GLN A 586 -23.17 -13.52 14.86
CA GLN A 586 -22.04 -14.44 14.78
C GLN A 586 -22.51 -15.84 14.45
N TYR A 587 -21.70 -16.57 13.69
CA TYR A 587 -21.97 -17.96 13.32
C TYR A 587 -20.70 -18.82 13.41
N SER A 588 -20.91 -20.10 13.62
CA SER A 588 -19.88 -21.14 13.53
C SER A 588 -20.51 -22.39 12.90
N GLY A 589 -20.69 -23.50 13.62
CA GLY A 589 -21.32 -24.72 13.10
C GLY A 589 -22.84 -24.65 12.93
N GLN A 590 -23.42 -25.75 12.45
CA GLN A 590 -24.87 -25.96 12.37
C GLN A 590 -25.48 -25.80 13.77
N ASP A 591 -26.37 -24.82 13.95
CA ASP A 591 -26.99 -24.38 15.22
C ASP A 591 -26.13 -23.54 16.18
N GLN A 592 -24.88 -23.23 15.84
CA GLN A 592 -24.02 -22.34 16.63
C GLN A 592 -24.07 -20.91 16.08
N ARG A 593 -25.16 -20.21 16.38
CA ARG A 593 -25.37 -18.80 15.98
C ARG A 593 -25.84 -17.95 17.15
N LYS A 594 -25.43 -16.68 17.17
CA LYS A 594 -25.87 -15.73 18.18
C LYS A 594 -26.17 -14.37 17.56
N GLU A 595 -27.37 -13.87 17.81
CA GLU A 595 -27.81 -12.53 17.41
C GLU A 595 -27.31 -11.52 18.44
N GLU A 596 -26.12 -10.98 18.22
CA GLU A 596 -25.49 -10.03 19.15
C GLU A 596 -26.20 -8.68 19.11
N VAL A 597 -26.67 -8.29 17.92
CA VAL A 597 -27.42 -7.07 17.68
C VAL A 597 -28.50 -7.36 16.64
N VAL A 598 -29.73 -6.94 16.90
CA VAL A 598 -30.84 -7.00 15.93
C VAL A 598 -31.34 -5.59 15.62
N PHE A 599 -31.08 -5.16 14.39
CA PHE A 599 -31.55 -3.92 13.76
C PHE A 599 -31.51 -2.67 14.67
N LYS A 600 -30.37 -2.44 15.31
CA LYS A 600 -30.12 -1.28 16.18
C LYS A 600 -29.54 -0.10 15.39
N LYS A 601 -29.68 1.10 15.96
CA LYS A 601 -29.28 2.39 15.35
C LYS A 601 -28.20 3.13 16.14
N ASN A 602 -28.02 2.79 17.43
CA ASN A 602 -27.07 3.46 18.31
C ASN A 602 -25.71 2.76 18.24
N TYR A 603 -24.69 3.50 17.81
CA TYR A 603 -23.33 2.96 17.68
C TYR A 603 -22.75 2.48 19.02
N THR A 604 -22.91 3.24 20.11
CA THR A 604 -22.38 2.87 21.42
C THR A 604 -22.90 1.51 21.88
N MET A 605 -24.21 1.24 21.74
CA MET A 605 -24.76 -0.07 22.08
C MET A 605 -24.20 -1.19 21.20
N ILE A 606 -24.03 -0.92 19.91
CA ILE A 606 -23.48 -1.88 18.95
C ILE A 606 -22.01 -2.16 19.27
N ALA A 607 -21.21 -1.12 19.53
CA ALA A 607 -19.81 -1.24 19.89
C ALA A 607 -19.63 -2.05 21.17
N SER A 608 -20.42 -1.78 22.22
CA SER A 608 -20.39 -2.56 23.46
C SER A 608 -20.83 -4.01 23.25
N ALA A 609 -21.88 -4.26 22.46
CA ALA A 609 -22.30 -5.62 22.12
C ALA A 609 -21.20 -6.38 21.37
N VAL A 610 -20.54 -5.74 20.41
CA VAL A 610 -19.41 -6.31 19.66
C VAL A 610 -18.24 -6.61 20.60
N ASP A 611 -17.88 -5.69 21.49
CA ASP A 611 -16.79 -5.90 22.45
C ASP A 611 -17.03 -7.11 23.37
N ASN A 612 -18.29 -7.35 23.74
CA ASN A 612 -18.72 -8.48 24.57
C ASN A 612 -18.96 -9.79 23.79
N MET A 613 -18.74 -9.82 22.46
CA MET A 613 -18.86 -11.06 21.68
C MET A 613 -17.83 -12.09 22.14
N GLU A 614 -18.31 -13.27 22.51
CA GLU A 614 -17.50 -14.43 22.89
C GLU A 614 -17.22 -15.31 21.67
N PHE A 615 -15.97 -15.75 21.55
CA PHE A 615 -15.52 -16.63 20.46
C PHE A 615 -16.11 -18.05 20.63
N ILE A 616 -16.86 -18.52 19.63
CA ILE A 616 -17.61 -19.79 19.70
C ILE A 616 -16.69 -21.01 19.53
N ASN A 617 -15.71 -20.92 18.63
CA ASN A 617 -14.71 -21.97 18.38
C ASN A 617 -15.31 -23.32 17.93
N GLY A 618 -16.18 -23.31 16.92
CA GLY A 618 -16.79 -24.52 16.34
C GLY A 618 -16.46 -24.74 14.86
N ALA A 619 -17.34 -25.47 14.17
CA ALA A 619 -17.27 -25.68 12.71
C ALA A 619 -17.69 -24.42 11.93
N THR A 620 -17.83 -24.52 10.59
CA THR A 620 -18.19 -23.38 9.73
C THR A 620 -19.36 -23.75 8.82
N ASP A 621 -20.54 -23.17 9.07
CA ASP A 621 -21.77 -23.34 8.27
C ASP A 621 -22.38 -21.98 7.90
N VAL A 622 -21.86 -21.41 6.80
CA VAL A 622 -22.35 -20.15 6.25
C VAL A 622 -23.79 -20.24 5.71
N LEU A 623 -24.25 -21.43 5.30
CA LEU A 623 -25.57 -21.59 4.69
C LEU A 623 -26.68 -21.61 5.74
N ALA A 624 -26.48 -22.26 6.88
CA ALA A 624 -27.41 -22.17 8.01
C ALA A 624 -27.53 -20.72 8.49
N ALA A 625 -26.40 -20.02 8.56
CA ALA A 625 -26.35 -18.61 8.92
C ALA A 625 -27.12 -17.71 7.92
N LEU A 626 -26.94 -17.92 6.61
CA LEU A 626 -27.65 -17.15 5.58
C LEU A 626 -29.17 -17.45 5.55
N ARG A 627 -29.60 -18.70 5.78
CA ARG A 627 -31.01 -19.04 5.97
C ARG A 627 -31.60 -18.28 7.15
N HIS A 628 -30.88 -18.24 8.27
CA HIS A 628 -31.32 -17.50 9.44
C HIS A 628 -31.47 -16.00 9.17
N VAL A 629 -30.49 -15.39 8.50
CA VAL A 629 -30.58 -13.99 8.07
C VAL A 629 -31.80 -13.75 7.17
N THR A 630 -32.11 -14.70 6.28
CA THR A 630 -33.29 -14.63 5.41
C THR A 630 -34.58 -14.60 6.23
N THR A 631 -34.72 -15.49 7.21
CA THR A 631 -35.85 -15.52 8.16
C THR A 631 -35.93 -14.23 8.98
N LEU A 632 -34.79 -13.73 9.48
CA LEU A 632 -34.72 -12.49 10.25
C LEU A 632 -35.27 -11.29 9.46
N TYR A 633 -34.90 -11.19 8.18
CA TYR A 633 -35.41 -10.14 7.28
C TYR A 633 -36.89 -10.28 6.94
N GLN A 634 -37.41 -11.51 6.87
CA GLN A 634 -38.84 -11.74 6.65
C GLN A 634 -39.65 -11.30 7.87
N GLN A 635 -39.19 -11.64 9.08
CA GLN A 635 -39.85 -11.28 10.34
C GLN A 635 -39.79 -9.77 10.65
N ASN A 636 -38.73 -9.09 10.22
CA ASN A 636 -38.50 -7.67 10.52
C ASN A 636 -38.63 -6.77 9.28
N THR A 637 -39.56 -7.10 8.38
CA THR A 637 -39.72 -6.40 7.11
C THR A 637 -40.01 -4.91 7.30
N ARG A 638 -39.20 -4.05 6.66
CA ARG A 638 -39.42 -2.60 6.59
C ARG A 638 -39.72 -2.20 5.15
N ALA A 639 -40.81 -1.47 4.95
CA ALA A 639 -41.25 -1.04 3.63
C ALA A 639 -40.16 -0.22 2.93
N ARG A 640 -39.87 -0.56 1.66
CA ARG A 640 -38.87 0.10 0.81
C ARG A 640 -37.43 0.05 1.34
N ALA A 641 -37.16 -0.75 2.37
CA ALA A 641 -35.80 -0.92 2.87
C ALA A 641 -34.99 -1.87 1.98
N LYS A 642 -33.81 -1.41 1.54
CA LYS A 642 -32.82 -2.29 0.90
C LYS A 642 -32.22 -3.20 1.97
N LYS A 643 -32.23 -4.51 1.72
CA LYS A 643 -31.71 -5.54 2.63
C LYS A 643 -30.33 -5.96 2.16
N ARG A 644 -29.30 -5.72 2.95
CA ARG A 644 -27.90 -6.02 2.58
C ARG A 644 -27.25 -6.91 3.63
N VAL A 645 -26.45 -7.88 3.19
CA VAL A 645 -25.71 -8.77 4.08
C VAL A 645 -24.25 -8.74 3.69
N LEU A 646 -23.36 -8.50 4.65
CA LEU A 646 -21.92 -8.73 4.49
C LEU A 646 -21.53 -9.98 5.28
N ILE A 647 -21.11 -11.01 4.55
CA ILE A 647 -20.65 -12.28 5.10
C ILE A 647 -19.14 -12.24 5.25
N PHE A 648 -18.64 -12.32 6.48
CA PHE A 648 -17.24 -12.63 6.73
C PHE A 648 -17.09 -14.14 6.66
N SER A 649 -16.19 -14.65 5.82
CA SER A 649 -15.91 -16.08 5.73
C SER A 649 -14.44 -16.29 5.39
N ASP A 650 -13.84 -17.38 5.86
CA ASP A 650 -12.51 -17.82 5.42
C ASP A 650 -12.57 -18.78 4.21
N GLY A 651 -13.77 -19.02 3.66
CA GLY A 651 -13.99 -19.87 2.49
C GLY A 651 -14.04 -21.38 2.78
N ASN A 652 -13.96 -21.82 4.04
CA ASN A 652 -13.82 -23.24 4.41
C ASN A 652 -15.06 -23.82 5.10
N SER A 653 -16.24 -23.63 4.51
CA SER A 653 -17.47 -24.25 5.03
C SER A 653 -17.55 -25.75 4.70
N GLN A 654 -17.94 -26.55 5.70
CA GLN A 654 -17.88 -28.03 5.64
C GLN A 654 -19.11 -28.64 4.95
N GLY A 655 -18.92 -29.70 4.16
CA GLY A 655 -20.01 -30.53 3.63
C GLY A 655 -20.88 -29.87 2.55
N ILE A 656 -20.34 -28.89 1.81
CA ILE A 656 -21.12 -28.07 0.87
C ILE A 656 -20.85 -28.41 -0.59
N THR A 657 -21.93 -28.63 -1.35
CA THR A 657 -21.92 -28.68 -2.82
C THR A 657 -22.34 -27.34 -3.42
N GLY A 658 -21.82 -26.97 -4.60
CA GLY A 658 -22.21 -25.73 -5.29
C GLY A 658 -23.72 -25.60 -5.50
N THR A 659 -24.41 -26.71 -5.79
CA THR A 659 -25.88 -26.75 -5.94
C THR A 659 -26.64 -26.37 -4.66
N THR A 660 -26.10 -26.73 -3.49
CA THR A 660 -26.71 -26.39 -2.20
C THR A 660 -26.52 -24.91 -1.88
N ILE A 661 -25.36 -24.34 -2.21
CA ILE A 661 -25.10 -22.90 -2.08
C ILE A 661 -26.05 -22.11 -2.98
N GLU A 662 -26.13 -22.50 -4.25
CA GLU A 662 -26.98 -21.86 -5.25
C GLU A 662 -28.43 -21.75 -4.77
N ARG A 663 -29.02 -22.84 -4.25
CA ARG A 663 -30.39 -22.82 -3.73
C ARG A 663 -30.58 -21.78 -2.63
N VAL A 664 -29.71 -21.77 -1.61
CA VAL A 664 -29.83 -20.87 -0.46
C VAL A 664 -29.63 -19.40 -0.85
N VAL A 665 -28.66 -19.13 -1.73
CA VAL A 665 -28.39 -17.78 -2.25
C VAL A 665 -29.57 -17.28 -3.09
N GLN A 666 -30.15 -18.14 -3.93
CA GLN A 666 -31.32 -17.79 -4.73
C GLN A 666 -32.55 -17.50 -3.85
N ASP A 667 -32.76 -18.26 -2.78
CA ASP A 667 -33.85 -18.01 -1.83
C ASP A 667 -33.68 -16.66 -1.11
N ALA A 668 -32.46 -16.32 -0.66
CA ALA A 668 -32.15 -15.03 -0.07
C ALA A 668 -32.37 -13.87 -1.07
N ARG A 669 -31.94 -14.04 -2.32
CA ARG A 669 -32.14 -13.04 -3.38
C ARG A 669 -33.61 -12.83 -3.73
N ARG A 670 -34.41 -13.90 -3.80
CA ARG A 670 -35.86 -13.83 -3.98
C ARG A 670 -36.54 -13.07 -2.83
N ALA A 671 -35.97 -13.12 -1.62
CA ALA A 671 -36.41 -12.30 -0.48
C ALA A 671 -35.96 -10.82 -0.53
N GLY A 672 -35.29 -10.42 -1.61
CA GLY A 672 -34.79 -9.06 -1.85
C GLY A 672 -33.48 -8.75 -1.12
N ILE A 673 -32.69 -9.76 -0.76
CA ILE A 673 -31.44 -9.60 -0.02
C ILE A 673 -30.26 -9.52 -1.00
N GLU A 674 -29.50 -8.43 -0.90
CA GLU A 674 -28.23 -8.24 -1.60
C GLU A 674 -27.09 -8.79 -0.76
N ILE A 675 -26.28 -9.69 -1.33
CA ILE A 675 -25.26 -10.46 -0.62
C ILE A 675 -23.88 -9.96 -1.02
N TYR A 676 -23.10 -9.57 -0.03
CA TYR A 676 -21.70 -9.24 -0.11
C TYR A 676 -20.89 -10.26 0.69
N VAL A 677 -19.73 -10.66 0.18
CA VAL A 677 -18.85 -11.63 0.82
C VAL A 677 -17.47 -11.01 0.98
N LEU A 678 -16.92 -11.08 2.18
CA LEU A 678 -15.56 -10.70 2.51
C LEU A 678 -14.80 -11.95 2.92
N VAL A 679 -13.80 -12.29 2.11
CA VAL A 679 -12.95 -13.46 2.32
C VAL A 679 -11.57 -13.05 2.80
N VAL A 680 -11.10 -13.71 3.86
CA VAL A 680 -9.77 -13.46 4.45
C VAL A 680 -8.94 -14.73 4.40
N GLY A 681 -7.76 -14.66 3.79
CA GLY A 681 -6.82 -15.78 3.68
C GLY A 681 -6.50 -16.17 2.23
N THR A 682 -5.46 -16.98 2.07
CA THR A 682 -4.91 -17.38 0.76
C THR A 682 -5.39 -18.75 0.28
N GLN A 683 -5.98 -19.56 1.15
CA GLN A 683 -6.50 -20.90 0.84
C GLN A 683 -8.02 -20.90 0.98
N VAL A 684 -8.70 -20.50 -0.09
CA VAL A 684 -10.15 -20.32 -0.11
C VAL A 684 -10.75 -21.19 -1.21
N ASN A 685 -11.92 -21.77 -0.98
CA ASN A 685 -12.63 -22.53 -2.01
C ASN A 685 -13.30 -21.57 -3.00
N GLU A 686 -12.53 -21.15 -4.02
CA GLU A 686 -12.97 -20.20 -5.04
C GLU A 686 -14.29 -20.59 -5.73
N PRO A 687 -14.51 -21.85 -6.15
CA PRO A 687 -15.81 -22.27 -6.69
C PRO A 687 -16.98 -21.97 -5.74
N ASN A 688 -16.86 -22.32 -4.46
CA ASN A 688 -17.93 -22.10 -3.48
C ASN A 688 -18.18 -20.61 -3.23
N ILE A 689 -17.12 -19.79 -3.14
CA ILE A 689 -17.24 -18.34 -2.96
C ILE A 689 -17.91 -17.69 -4.16
N ARG A 690 -17.55 -18.10 -5.38
CA ARG A 690 -18.16 -17.59 -6.61
C ARG A 690 -19.66 -17.86 -6.64
N VAL A 691 -20.09 -19.06 -6.26
CA VAL A 691 -21.51 -19.40 -6.16
C VAL A 691 -22.19 -18.66 -5.01
N LEU A 692 -21.52 -18.48 -3.88
CA LEU A 692 -22.05 -17.73 -2.72
C LEU A 692 -22.35 -16.27 -3.08
N VAL A 693 -21.51 -15.67 -3.92
CA VAL A 693 -21.68 -14.29 -4.39
C VAL A 693 -22.69 -14.19 -5.52
N THR A 694 -22.55 -15.03 -6.56
CA THR A 694 -23.32 -14.88 -7.82
C THR A 694 -24.64 -15.66 -7.83
N GLY A 695 -24.81 -16.62 -6.93
CA GLY A 695 -25.95 -17.53 -6.90
C GLY A 695 -26.08 -18.41 -8.14
N LYS A 696 -25.02 -18.58 -8.93
CA LYS A 696 -25.01 -19.39 -10.15
C LYS A 696 -23.81 -20.33 -10.16
N THR A 697 -24.02 -21.58 -10.59
CA THR A 697 -22.96 -22.59 -10.71
C THR A 697 -22.26 -22.63 -12.06
N THR A 698 -22.89 -22.15 -13.13
CA THR A 698 -22.41 -22.30 -14.52
C THR A 698 -21.95 -21.01 -15.20
N GLU A 699 -22.35 -19.84 -14.71
CA GLU A 699 -22.01 -18.53 -15.27
C GLU A 699 -21.57 -17.57 -14.16
N TYR A 700 -20.29 -17.17 -14.18
CA TYR A 700 -19.77 -16.16 -13.26
C TYR A 700 -19.79 -14.78 -13.92
N ASP A 701 -20.73 -13.94 -13.50
CA ASP A 701 -20.73 -12.52 -13.86
C ASP A 701 -19.59 -11.82 -13.09
N VAL A 702 -18.48 -11.59 -13.79
CA VAL A 702 -17.28 -10.94 -13.24
C VAL A 702 -17.61 -9.54 -12.74
N ALA A 703 -18.46 -8.77 -13.44
CA ALA A 703 -18.82 -7.41 -13.05
C ALA A 703 -19.66 -7.40 -11.77
N TYR A 704 -20.60 -8.34 -11.63
CA TYR A 704 -21.36 -8.52 -10.40
C TYR A 704 -20.46 -8.99 -9.23
N GLY A 705 -19.59 -9.96 -9.50
CA GLY A 705 -18.63 -10.49 -8.55
C GLY A 705 -17.67 -9.43 -8.00
N GLU A 706 -17.16 -8.55 -8.86
CA GLU A 706 -16.28 -7.43 -8.47
C GLU A 706 -16.97 -6.42 -7.55
N GLY A 707 -18.29 -6.27 -7.62
CA GLY A 707 -19.07 -5.41 -6.73
C GLY A 707 -19.31 -6.01 -5.35
N HIS A 708 -19.44 -7.34 -5.28
CA HIS A 708 -20.00 -8.04 -4.13
C HIS A 708 -19.00 -8.93 -3.39
N LEU A 709 -17.81 -9.17 -3.95
CA LEU A 709 -16.75 -9.96 -3.34
C LEU A 709 -15.56 -9.08 -2.95
N PHE A 710 -15.15 -9.17 -1.69
CA PHE A 710 -13.94 -8.56 -1.16
C PHE A 710 -12.96 -9.65 -0.76
N ARG A 711 -11.68 -9.47 -1.10
CA ARG A 711 -10.61 -10.40 -0.74
C ARG A 711 -9.53 -9.65 0.03
N VAL A 712 -9.02 -10.31 1.06
CA VAL A 712 -7.94 -9.80 1.90
C VAL A 712 -6.97 -10.94 2.19
N ALA A 713 -5.66 -10.67 2.07
CA ALA A 713 -4.64 -11.70 2.24
C ALA A 713 -4.58 -12.25 3.68
N ASP A 714 -4.82 -11.39 4.67
CA ASP A 714 -4.69 -11.69 6.10
C ASP A 714 -5.62 -10.81 6.97
N TYR A 715 -5.87 -11.22 8.21
CA TYR A 715 -6.75 -10.49 9.14
C TYR A 715 -6.22 -9.10 9.50
N PRO A 716 -4.93 -8.89 9.84
CA PRO A 716 -4.38 -7.54 10.05
C PRO A 716 -4.66 -6.57 8.91
N SER A 717 -4.63 -7.05 7.67
CA SER A 717 -4.93 -6.25 6.48
C SER A 717 -6.37 -5.71 6.43
N LEU A 718 -7.32 -6.28 7.18
CA LEU A 718 -8.65 -5.68 7.38
C LEU A 718 -8.58 -4.27 7.96
N LEU A 719 -7.64 -4.05 8.89
CA LEU A 719 -7.49 -2.79 9.63
C LEU A 719 -6.51 -1.82 8.96
N ARG A 720 -5.81 -2.23 7.89
CA ARG A 720 -4.82 -1.42 7.18
C ARG A 720 -5.48 -0.48 6.17
N GLY A 721 -4.94 0.74 6.09
CA GLY A 721 -5.33 1.74 5.09
C GLY A 721 -6.83 2.06 5.08
N VAL A 722 -7.39 2.16 3.88
CA VAL A 722 -8.79 2.56 3.63
C VAL A 722 -9.71 1.37 3.29
N PHE A 723 -9.31 0.14 3.62
CA PHE A 723 -10.06 -1.05 3.19
C PHE A 723 -11.51 -1.08 3.70
N TYR A 724 -11.74 -0.78 4.99
CA TYR A 724 -13.09 -0.64 5.55
C TYR A 724 -13.92 0.44 4.84
N GLN A 725 -13.28 1.48 4.30
CA GLN A 725 -13.96 2.52 3.52
C GLN A 725 -14.39 2.00 2.15
N THR A 726 -13.58 1.15 1.51
CA THR A 726 -13.93 0.49 0.25
C THR A 726 -15.14 -0.42 0.42
N VAL A 727 -15.15 -1.24 1.48
CA VAL A 727 -16.24 -2.18 1.81
C VAL A 727 -17.53 -1.42 2.08
N SER A 728 -17.50 -0.48 3.02
CA SER A 728 -18.67 0.35 3.35
C SER A 728 -19.19 1.16 2.17
N ARG A 729 -18.31 1.68 1.31
CA ARG A 729 -18.73 2.41 0.11
C ARG A 729 -19.55 1.52 -0.82
N LYS A 730 -19.04 0.34 -1.18
CA LYS A 730 -19.75 -0.59 -2.08
C LYS A 730 -21.10 -1.02 -1.51
N ILE A 731 -21.17 -1.28 -0.20
CA ILE A 731 -22.41 -1.65 0.49
C ILE A 731 -23.39 -0.46 0.59
N ALA A 732 -22.89 0.77 0.62
CA ALA A 732 -23.75 1.96 0.66
C ALA A 732 -24.25 2.40 -0.72
N VAL A 733 -23.58 2.01 -1.81
CA VAL A 733 -23.99 2.39 -3.18
C VAL A 733 -25.40 1.89 -3.48
N ASP A 734 -26.23 2.79 -3.97
CA ASP A 734 -27.62 2.53 -4.34
C ASP A 734 -27.82 2.12 -5.79
#